data_AF-A0AAV8D3A2-F1
#
_entry.id   AF-A0AAV8D3A2-F1
#
_cell.length_a   1.000
_cell.length_b   1.000
_cell.length_c   1.000
_cell.angle_alpha   90.00
_cell.angle_beta   90.00
_cell.angle_gamma   90.00
#
_symmetry.space_group_name_H-M   'P 1'
#
loop_
_entity.id
_entity.type
_entity.pdbx_description
1 polymer ?
#
loop_
_entity_poly.entity_id
_entity_poly.type
_entity_poly.pdbx_seq_one_letter_code
_entity_poly.pdbx_strand_id
1 'polypeptide(L)'
;MLSFSSSSSSFSLPLFLSLISSLCFLSHGATNDTLNPGQSISTIDGSTLVSEQGVFELGFFSPENSSNRYVAIWYHGISPIATIWIGNRENPIPPSSPAYFTHSISGNLELVAGSANGNVTIWSWSSNMTSQNSTTLKLSDDGNLVLSVANSDASGGTKVLWKSFDYMSDTFIQGMRMGINTKTGERQVVTSWRSPNDPAPGNFTMGLDPDGSTQVFIWKNGTIPYWRSGEWNGASNFIGIPWRPLYSKGFDLHTEGNERYYTYTAANNSLQRFVLQWKGVETIYLYEQQQNVWEDFWDQPVKQCELYGACGPNGLCKNNGDLASCSCLDGFEPKSDKETKAGNWSGGCVRQVALDCQQNISGDGYKRIPGMKLPDHAIRFQNIGDSDSCMSYCSNNCSCIAYAFVQTVGCMLWNGDLIDLYRFDVDGYDLFVKEPRSLLDSNHHVAIIAGTVSAALVFLLVAFSFLWWKFIHRSKTKGSLNISRRSQQSSLGFLRSREDFSGPSQFADESEEGKKFELPLFTFDCLAIATNKFGSSNKLGEGGFGLVYKGMLPGGEEIAVKRLSATSGQGVEEFKNEVILIAKLQHRNLVRLLGCCIHGEERLLVYEYLPNKSLDAFLFDPSKRGLLDWKTRFNIIEGIARGLLYLHRDSRLRVVHRDLKASNILLDRDMEPKISDFGMARIFGGDQNQENTTRVVGTLGYMSPEYAMEGIFSVKSDVYSFGILLLEIITGERNSSFHNKDDSLNIVGYAYKLWYEERASDLIDPTMKETCSIPEVLRCIQVALLCVQDLAYDRPEIPSVIKMITNDNPSMPAPRRPTFTLQGYSSETSAMKSSDELMTACDVTITRLQGSAPCKYTNLQWKIHIMQFCGRYLYREGCVIQLVGVKRILGQPWFYYTCIEGKSFDFLSISFDHPGDTFLPGMHLGINMKTGARQICTSWRSPDVDPAPGFYCNTSQNYCTYTAFNDSLERFVLHWNGTDSIYMYNSDSASKDNGWLNFWQQPLKQCEIYGSCGPNGVCRNNGKFASCSCLAGYTPKSSHDWKAGKWSNGCVRLAALNCHDNRKIGYKRLPGMKLPDHTVWVPSILDPDSCQSYCSSNCSCNAYRYVGTIGCMTWSGDLLDLYQFNNGGYDFYV
;
A
#
# COMPACT_ATOMS: atom_id res chain seq x y z
N MET A 1 -69.48 4.43 6.55
CA MET A 1 -70.74 3.72 6.27
C MET A 1 -70.42 2.23 6.11
N LEU A 2 -71.22 1.35 6.72
CA LEU A 2 -71.58 -0.02 6.32
C LEU A 2 -70.50 -1.01 5.76
N SER A 3 -70.44 -2.31 6.08
CA SER A 3 -70.89 -3.15 7.22
C SER A 3 -70.69 -4.63 6.84
N PHE A 4 -70.00 -5.45 7.67
CA PHE A 4 -70.15 -6.92 7.81
C PHE A 4 -69.86 -7.81 6.56
N SER A 5 -69.53 -9.11 6.65
CA SER A 5 -68.95 -9.94 7.72
C SER A 5 -68.48 -11.29 7.14
N SER A 6 -67.55 -11.96 7.82
CA SER A 6 -66.99 -13.28 7.51
C SER A 6 -67.97 -14.47 7.64
N SER A 7 -67.70 -15.56 6.92
CA SER A 7 -67.99 -16.93 7.38
C SER A 7 -66.88 -17.90 6.96
N SER A 8 -66.78 -19.04 7.66
CA SER A 8 -65.58 -19.85 7.78
C SER A 8 -65.79 -21.32 7.41
N SER A 9 -64.70 -22.03 7.06
CA SER A 9 -64.54 -23.44 7.43
C SER A 9 -63.07 -23.85 7.37
N SER A 10 -62.63 -24.61 8.38
CA SER A 10 -61.24 -25.00 8.64
C SER A 10 -61.09 -26.52 8.64
N PHE A 11 -60.05 -27.06 8.01
CA PHE A 11 -59.69 -28.48 8.15
C PHE A 11 -58.17 -28.73 8.27
N SER A 12 -57.84 -29.61 9.21
CA SER A 12 -56.60 -30.41 9.32
C SER A 12 -55.22 -29.74 9.19
N LEU A 13 -54.74 -29.13 10.28
CA LEU A 13 -53.30 -28.85 10.50
C LEU A 13 -52.44 -29.97 11.16
N PRO A 14 -52.96 -30.99 11.91
CA PRO A 14 -52.11 -31.82 12.77
C PRO A 14 -51.31 -32.90 12.02
N LEU A 15 -51.69 -33.25 10.78
CA LEU A 15 -51.02 -34.28 9.98
C LEU A 15 -49.72 -33.80 9.33
N PHE A 16 -49.52 -32.48 9.18
CA PHE A 16 -48.32 -31.92 8.56
C PHE A 16 -47.15 -31.80 9.56
N LEU A 17 -47.45 -31.65 10.85
CA LEU A 17 -46.45 -31.47 11.92
C LEU A 17 -45.75 -32.78 12.32
N SER A 18 -46.41 -33.94 12.22
CA SER A 18 -45.76 -35.23 12.54
C SER A 18 -44.80 -35.73 11.44
N LEU A 19 -45.01 -35.32 10.19
CA LEU A 19 -44.08 -35.64 9.10
C LEU A 19 -42.78 -34.83 9.18
N ILE A 20 -42.85 -33.59 9.68
CA ILE A 20 -41.66 -32.74 9.86
C ILE A 20 -40.80 -33.25 11.03
N SER A 21 -41.39 -33.74 12.13
CA SER A 21 -40.60 -34.29 13.24
C SER A 21 -39.88 -35.60 12.90
N SER A 22 -40.42 -36.43 11.98
CA SER A 22 -39.74 -37.65 11.52
C SER A 22 -38.62 -37.41 10.50
N LEU A 23 -38.56 -36.24 9.84
CA LEU A 23 -37.49 -35.90 8.89
C LEU A 23 -36.28 -35.21 9.55
N CYS A 24 -36.39 -34.79 10.81
CA CYS A 24 -35.26 -34.27 11.60
C CYS A 24 -34.44 -35.37 12.32
N PHE A 25 -34.81 -36.65 12.17
CA PHE A 25 -34.05 -37.80 12.70
C PHE A 25 -33.25 -38.54 11.61
N LEU A 26 -32.64 -37.79 10.69
CA LEU A 26 -31.47 -38.30 9.97
C LEU A 26 -30.30 -38.39 10.96
N SER A 27 -29.78 -39.60 11.10
CA SER A 27 -28.84 -40.00 12.14
C SER A 27 -27.58 -39.15 12.18
N HIS A 28 -27.46 -38.28 13.19
CA HIS A 28 -26.16 -37.96 13.74
C HIS A 28 -25.73 -39.19 14.55
N GLY A 29 -24.75 -39.94 14.06
CA GLY A 29 -24.13 -40.99 14.85
C GLY A 29 -23.51 -40.37 16.08
N ALA A 30 -23.70 -40.98 17.26
CA ALA A 30 -23.06 -40.49 18.48
C ALA A 30 -21.53 -40.57 18.31
N THR A 31 -20.89 -39.41 18.18
CA THR A 31 -19.43 -39.31 18.16
C THR A 31 -18.88 -39.76 19.51
N ASN A 32 -17.99 -40.74 19.49
CA ASN A 32 -17.34 -41.24 20.69
C ASN A 32 -16.00 -40.51 20.83
N ASP A 33 -15.98 -39.48 21.66
CA ASP A 33 -14.83 -38.59 21.91
C ASP A 33 -13.96 -39.02 23.10
N THR A 34 -14.45 -40.00 23.86
CA THR A 34 -13.93 -40.40 25.16
C THR A 34 -13.62 -41.90 25.22
N LEU A 35 -12.42 -42.25 25.68
CA LEU A 35 -11.98 -43.62 25.92
C LEU A 35 -11.89 -43.87 27.45
N ASN A 36 -12.82 -44.66 27.98
CA ASN A 36 -12.89 -44.99 29.40
C ASN A 36 -11.87 -46.09 29.78
N PRO A 37 -11.51 -46.23 31.07
CA PRO A 37 -10.61 -47.28 31.52
C PRO A 37 -11.10 -48.68 31.10
N GLY A 38 -10.21 -49.47 30.52
CA GLY A 38 -10.49 -50.79 29.94
C GLY A 38 -10.96 -50.77 28.48
N GLN A 39 -11.18 -49.60 27.86
CA GLN A 39 -11.51 -49.49 26.44
C GLN A 39 -10.25 -49.30 25.58
N SER A 40 -10.31 -49.77 24.34
CA SER A 40 -9.23 -49.65 23.36
C SER A 40 -9.77 -49.40 21.95
N ILE A 41 -9.04 -48.64 21.14
CA ILE A 41 -9.20 -48.64 19.68
C ILE A 41 -8.27 -49.69 19.07
N SER A 42 -8.66 -50.34 17.96
CA SER A 42 -7.89 -51.45 17.36
C SER A 42 -7.73 -51.39 15.84
N THR A 43 -6.68 -52.04 15.35
CA THR A 43 -6.48 -52.24 13.90
C THR A 43 -7.35 -53.36 13.31
N ILE A 44 -8.15 -54.07 14.12
CA ILE A 44 -8.96 -55.22 13.66
C ILE A 44 -10.38 -54.77 13.30
N ASP A 45 -11.01 -54.02 14.20
CA ASP A 45 -12.34 -53.43 14.00
C ASP A 45 -12.30 -52.09 13.26
N GLY A 46 -11.12 -51.48 13.14
CA GLY A 46 -10.97 -50.16 12.51
C GLY A 46 -11.57 -49.04 13.35
N SER A 47 -11.72 -49.24 14.66
CA SER A 47 -12.28 -48.25 15.56
C SER A 47 -11.40 -47.00 15.67
N THR A 48 -12.04 -45.85 15.66
CA THR A 48 -11.42 -44.53 15.84
C THR A 48 -12.16 -43.74 16.93
N LEU A 49 -11.51 -42.71 17.46
CA LEU A 49 -12.07 -41.78 18.44
C LEU A 49 -12.22 -40.42 17.73
N VAL A 50 -13.42 -39.86 17.71
CA VAL A 50 -13.73 -38.63 16.95
C VAL A 50 -14.12 -37.54 17.93
N SER A 51 -13.57 -36.33 17.76
CA SER A 51 -13.84 -35.19 18.65
C SER A 51 -15.33 -34.82 18.66
N GLU A 52 -15.76 -34.11 19.71
CA GLU A 52 -17.18 -33.84 19.99
C GLU A 52 -17.94 -33.22 18.80
N GLN A 53 -17.33 -32.25 18.10
CA GLN A 53 -17.87 -31.61 16.89
C GLN A 53 -17.39 -32.24 15.57
N GLY A 54 -16.63 -33.34 15.62
CA GLY A 54 -16.13 -34.03 14.42
C GLY A 54 -15.04 -33.27 13.67
N VAL A 55 -14.19 -32.51 14.37
CA VAL A 55 -13.07 -31.75 13.78
C VAL A 55 -11.82 -32.63 13.65
N PHE A 56 -11.54 -33.44 14.67
CA PHE A 56 -10.36 -34.30 14.74
C PHE A 56 -10.71 -35.75 14.99
N GLU A 57 -9.84 -36.64 14.53
CA GLU A 57 -9.98 -38.09 14.66
C GLU A 57 -8.65 -38.72 15.07
N LEU A 58 -8.69 -39.61 16.06
CA LEU A 58 -7.58 -40.43 16.54
C LEU A 58 -7.79 -41.87 16.07
N GLY A 59 -6.77 -42.45 15.44
CA GLY A 59 -6.82 -43.83 14.98
C GLY A 59 -5.48 -44.37 14.51
N PHE A 60 -5.52 -45.46 13.75
CA PHE A 60 -4.34 -46.07 13.15
C PHE A 60 -4.12 -45.58 11.72
N PHE A 61 -2.94 -45.01 11.47
CA PHE A 61 -2.51 -44.42 10.21
C PHE A 61 -1.29 -45.17 9.64
N SER A 62 -1.16 -45.17 8.30
CA SER A 62 0.04 -45.61 7.59
C SER A 62 0.42 -44.52 6.57
N PRO A 63 1.67 -44.03 6.53
CA PRO A 63 2.14 -43.11 5.49
C PRO A 63 2.04 -43.73 4.10
N GLU A 64 1.89 -42.89 3.07
CA GLU A 64 1.91 -43.37 1.68
C GLU A 64 3.19 -44.15 1.39
N ASN A 65 3.06 -45.24 0.63
CA ASN A 65 4.16 -46.15 0.28
C ASN A 65 4.92 -46.76 1.49
N SER A 66 4.31 -46.77 2.68
CA SER A 66 4.86 -47.39 3.89
C SER A 66 3.94 -48.49 4.42
N SER A 67 4.52 -49.62 4.85
CA SER A 67 3.79 -50.71 5.51
C SER A 67 3.75 -50.58 7.04
N ASN A 68 4.40 -49.53 7.58
CA ASN A 68 4.47 -49.26 9.01
C ASN A 68 3.19 -48.57 9.48
N ARG A 69 2.66 -48.98 10.63
CA ARG A 69 1.48 -48.36 11.25
C ARG A 69 1.83 -47.55 12.49
N TYR A 70 1.07 -46.49 12.69
CA TYR A 70 1.23 -45.55 13.80
C TYR A 70 -0.14 -45.17 14.36
N VAL A 71 -0.19 -44.82 15.64
CA VAL A 71 -1.34 -44.12 16.24
C VAL A 71 -1.16 -42.63 16.01
N ALA A 72 -2.13 -42.00 15.38
CA ALA A 72 -2.08 -40.59 14.98
C ALA A 72 -3.41 -39.88 15.21
N ILE A 73 -3.34 -38.56 15.35
CA ILE A 73 -4.51 -37.66 15.30
C ILE A 73 -4.43 -36.88 13.98
N TRP A 74 -5.55 -36.77 13.26
CA TRP A 74 -5.69 -36.05 12.00
C TRP A 74 -7.01 -35.27 11.93
N TYR A 75 -7.14 -34.39 10.94
CA TYR A 75 -8.41 -33.69 10.67
C TYR A 75 -9.45 -34.66 10.10
N HIS A 76 -10.61 -34.77 10.75
CA HIS A 76 -11.66 -35.70 10.36
C HIS A 76 -12.31 -35.29 9.03
N GLY A 77 -12.60 -36.26 8.16
CA GLY A 77 -13.26 -36.03 6.85
C GLY A 77 -12.40 -35.39 5.75
N ILE A 78 -11.14 -35.03 6.02
CA ILE A 78 -10.24 -34.39 5.05
C ILE A 78 -9.32 -35.42 4.37
N SER A 79 -9.10 -35.29 3.05
CA SER A 79 -8.26 -36.20 2.26
C SER A 79 -7.32 -35.42 1.32
N PRO A 80 -6.00 -35.72 1.25
CA PRO A 80 -5.29 -36.77 1.98
C PRO A 80 -5.22 -36.52 3.49
N ILE A 81 -4.94 -37.59 4.26
CA ILE A 81 -4.89 -37.55 5.73
C ILE A 81 -3.80 -36.58 6.19
N ALA A 82 -4.21 -35.50 6.85
CA ALA A 82 -3.32 -34.52 7.45
C ALA A 82 -3.18 -34.77 8.96
N THR A 83 -2.14 -35.50 9.35
CA THR A 83 -1.82 -35.75 10.77
C THR A 83 -1.31 -34.49 11.46
N ILE A 84 -1.74 -34.28 12.70
CA ILE A 84 -1.25 -33.23 13.62
C ILE A 84 -0.37 -33.80 14.74
N TRP A 85 -0.53 -35.08 15.07
CA TRP A 85 0.18 -35.75 16.16
C TRP A 85 0.37 -37.24 15.85
N ILE A 86 1.50 -37.82 16.25
CA ILE A 86 1.83 -39.23 16.07
C ILE A 86 2.51 -39.75 17.34
N GLY A 87 1.90 -40.70 18.04
CA GLY A 87 2.34 -41.15 19.36
C GLY A 87 3.58 -42.04 19.33
N ASN A 88 3.60 -43.05 18.46
CA ASN A 88 4.67 -44.05 18.41
C ASN A 88 5.67 -43.79 17.25
N ARG A 89 5.96 -42.52 16.95
CA ARG A 89 6.77 -42.13 15.78
C ARG A 89 8.14 -42.81 15.70
N GLU A 90 8.78 -43.07 16.83
CA GLU A 90 10.08 -43.75 16.93
C GLU A 90 10.01 -45.27 16.77
N ASN A 91 8.88 -45.87 17.16
CA ASN A 91 8.68 -47.31 17.26
C ASN A 91 7.45 -47.71 16.43
N PRO A 92 7.59 -47.92 15.11
CA PRO A 92 6.48 -48.31 14.24
C PRO A 92 5.89 -49.66 14.65
N ILE A 93 4.57 -49.80 14.49
CA ILE A 93 3.88 -51.08 14.64
C ILE A 93 4.29 -51.97 13.44
N PRO A 94 4.73 -53.22 13.67
CA PRO A 94 5.11 -54.13 12.59
C PRO A 94 3.99 -54.32 11.55
N PRO A 95 4.33 -54.49 10.25
CA PRO A 95 3.36 -54.83 9.23
C PRO A 95 2.55 -56.07 9.61
N SER A 96 1.23 -56.03 9.43
CA SER A 96 0.28 -57.13 9.71
C SER A 96 0.05 -57.56 11.18
N SER A 97 0.80 -57.06 12.18
CA SER A 97 0.48 -57.31 13.59
C SER A 97 -0.87 -56.69 14.01
N PRO A 98 -1.77 -57.40 14.69
CA PRO A 98 -2.93 -56.75 15.32
C PRO A 98 -2.44 -55.80 16.42
N ALA A 99 -2.94 -54.57 16.47
CA ALA A 99 -2.53 -53.59 17.47
C ALA A 99 -3.73 -52.87 18.10
N TYR A 100 -3.54 -52.45 19.35
CA TYR A 100 -4.54 -51.83 20.20
C TYR A 100 -3.91 -50.65 20.94
N PHE A 101 -4.57 -49.49 20.90
CA PHE A 101 -4.25 -48.36 21.76
C PHE A 101 -5.30 -48.32 22.87
N THR A 102 -4.87 -48.52 24.12
CA THR A 102 -5.74 -48.78 25.26
C THR A 102 -5.51 -47.78 26.38
N HIS A 103 -6.60 -47.37 27.01
CA HIS A 103 -6.59 -46.73 28.31
C HIS A 103 -6.75 -47.86 29.34
N SER A 104 -5.66 -48.29 29.96
CA SER A 104 -5.65 -49.43 30.87
C SER A 104 -6.51 -49.18 32.11
N ILE A 105 -7.01 -50.26 32.72
CA ILE A 105 -7.73 -50.23 34.01
C ILE A 105 -6.82 -49.68 35.13
N SER A 106 -5.49 -49.73 34.97
CA SER A 106 -4.50 -49.09 35.86
C SER A 106 -4.36 -47.57 35.67
N GLY A 107 -5.09 -46.95 34.72
CA GLY A 107 -4.97 -45.52 34.40
C GLY A 107 -3.79 -45.17 33.48
N ASN A 108 -3.11 -46.18 32.91
CA ASN A 108 -2.03 -45.99 31.94
C ASN A 108 -2.57 -45.81 30.52
N LEU A 109 -1.78 -45.18 29.65
CA LEU A 109 -1.96 -45.22 28.19
C LEU A 109 -0.95 -46.22 27.61
N GLU A 110 -1.41 -47.21 26.86
CA GLU A 110 -0.56 -48.28 26.34
C GLU A 110 -0.89 -48.56 24.86
N LEU A 111 0.15 -48.66 24.03
CA LEU A 111 0.06 -49.15 22.66
C LEU A 111 0.68 -50.54 22.59
N VAL A 112 -0.12 -51.54 22.26
CA VAL A 112 0.26 -52.96 22.30
C VAL A 112 0.07 -53.58 20.92
N ALA A 113 1.07 -54.32 20.45
CA ALA A 113 1.02 -55.06 19.19
C ALA A 113 1.21 -56.58 19.43
N GLY A 114 0.43 -57.40 18.73
CA GLY A 114 0.55 -58.85 18.77
C GLY A 114 1.80 -59.34 18.02
N SER A 115 2.55 -60.25 18.65
CA SER A 115 3.72 -60.93 18.09
C SER A 115 3.61 -62.45 18.30
N ALA A 116 4.43 -63.22 17.58
CA ALA A 116 4.45 -64.69 17.68
C ALA A 116 4.79 -65.21 19.09
N ASN A 117 5.45 -64.38 19.91
CA ASN A 117 5.82 -64.68 21.29
C ASN A 117 4.87 -64.05 22.33
N GLY A 118 3.70 -63.55 21.91
CA GLY A 118 2.74 -62.83 22.76
C GLY A 118 2.65 -61.34 22.42
N ASN A 119 1.91 -60.60 23.24
CA ASN A 119 1.73 -59.16 23.07
C ASN A 119 2.98 -58.38 23.49
N VAL A 120 3.37 -57.38 22.70
CA VAL A 120 4.52 -56.50 22.93
C VAL A 120 4.04 -55.06 23.05
N THR A 121 4.41 -54.38 24.14
CA THR A 121 4.17 -52.94 24.31
C THR A 121 5.13 -52.15 23.43
N ILE A 122 4.59 -51.35 22.51
CA ILE A 122 5.32 -50.51 21.55
C ILE A 122 5.58 -49.12 22.13
N TRP A 123 4.61 -48.59 22.89
CA TRP A 123 4.68 -47.31 23.59
C TRP A 123 3.80 -47.37 24.83
N SER A 124 4.18 -46.68 25.89
CA SER A 124 3.35 -46.56 27.09
C SER A 124 3.66 -45.29 27.88
N TRP A 125 2.63 -44.71 28.48
CA TRP A 125 2.74 -43.66 29.48
C TRP A 125 2.02 -44.09 30.77
N SER A 126 2.70 -43.96 31.91
CA SER A 126 2.17 -44.32 33.23
C SER A 126 2.37 -43.18 34.21
N SER A 127 1.32 -42.83 34.96
CA SER A 127 1.48 -41.90 36.09
C SER A 127 2.08 -42.64 37.29
N ASN A 128 3.00 -42.00 38.02
CA ASN A 128 3.52 -42.54 39.29
C ASN A 128 2.48 -42.49 40.45
N MET A 129 1.19 -42.27 40.17
CA MET A 129 0.13 -42.22 41.18
C MET A 129 -0.61 -43.55 41.30
N THR A 130 -0.53 -44.15 42.49
CA THR A 130 -1.18 -45.44 42.82
C THR A 130 -2.54 -45.22 43.49
N SER A 131 -3.53 -44.66 42.78
CA SER A 131 -4.87 -44.43 43.36
C SER A 131 -6.04 -44.73 42.40
N GLN A 132 -7.12 -45.24 42.99
CA GLN A 132 -8.30 -45.84 42.33
C GLN A 132 -9.30 -44.80 41.78
N ASN A 133 -8.83 -43.66 41.28
CA ASN A 133 -9.71 -42.60 40.78
C ASN A 133 -10.02 -42.83 39.30
N SER A 134 -11.27 -42.58 38.89
CA SER A 134 -11.66 -42.68 37.47
C SER A 134 -10.88 -41.67 36.63
N THR A 135 -9.89 -42.16 35.90
CA THR A 135 -9.23 -41.41 34.83
C THR A 135 -10.13 -41.39 33.59
N THR A 136 -9.95 -40.37 32.74
CA THR A 136 -10.69 -40.23 31.49
C THR A 136 -9.76 -39.67 30.41
N LEU A 137 -9.72 -40.35 29.27
CA LEU A 137 -9.00 -39.92 28.08
C LEU A 137 -10.03 -39.34 27.09
N LYS A 138 -9.94 -38.05 26.76
CA LYS A 138 -10.85 -37.38 25.81
C LYS A 138 -10.06 -36.66 24.72
N LEU A 139 -10.56 -36.73 23.48
CA LEU A 139 -10.09 -35.93 22.34
C LEU A 139 -10.97 -34.69 22.21
N SER A 140 -10.39 -33.50 22.36
CA SER A 140 -11.10 -32.23 22.21
C SER A 140 -11.06 -31.68 20.77
N ASP A 141 -11.97 -30.75 20.45
CA ASP A 141 -12.11 -30.15 19.11
C ASP A 141 -10.96 -29.19 18.73
N ASP A 142 -10.02 -28.92 19.64
CA ASP A 142 -8.74 -28.29 19.32
C ASP A 142 -7.70 -29.31 18.78
N GLY A 143 -7.97 -30.61 18.90
CA GLY A 143 -7.09 -31.71 18.49
C GLY A 143 -6.21 -32.24 19.64
N ASN A 144 -6.38 -31.74 20.86
CA ASN A 144 -5.64 -32.18 22.02
C ASN A 144 -6.25 -33.48 22.60
N LEU A 145 -5.40 -34.47 22.85
CA LEU A 145 -5.79 -35.73 23.48
C LEU A 145 -5.35 -35.67 24.93
N VAL A 146 -6.31 -35.59 25.86
CA VAL A 146 -6.04 -35.26 27.26
C VAL A 146 -6.45 -36.41 28.18
N LEU A 147 -5.49 -36.90 28.97
CA LEU A 147 -5.76 -37.78 30.10
C LEU A 147 -5.93 -36.92 31.36
N SER A 148 -7.08 -37.06 32.02
CA SER A 148 -7.41 -36.31 33.23
C SER A 148 -7.98 -37.22 34.32
N VAL A 149 -7.99 -36.71 35.55
CA VAL A 149 -8.64 -37.33 36.71
C VAL A 149 -9.54 -36.31 37.41
N ALA A 150 -10.72 -36.73 37.87
CA ALA A 150 -11.59 -35.88 38.66
C ALA A 150 -10.96 -35.58 40.03
N ASN A 151 -10.90 -34.31 40.46
CA ASN A 151 -10.51 -33.99 41.83
C ASN A 151 -11.64 -34.35 42.81
N SER A 152 -11.26 -34.78 44.00
CA SER A 152 -12.16 -35.02 45.14
C SER A 152 -12.63 -33.73 45.84
N ASP A 153 -12.09 -32.58 45.46
CA ASP A 153 -12.29 -31.31 46.17
C ASP A 153 -13.47 -30.52 45.58
N ALA A 154 -14.17 -29.78 46.45
CA ALA A 154 -15.53 -29.26 46.23
C ALA A 154 -15.70 -28.18 45.13
N SER A 155 -14.68 -27.94 44.30
CA SER A 155 -14.72 -27.04 43.13
C SER A 155 -15.01 -27.74 41.81
N GLY A 156 -15.07 -29.08 41.77
CA GLY A 156 -15.47 -29.84 40.56
C GLY A 156 -14.47 -29.83 39.41
N GLY A 157 -13.23 -29.37 39.63
CA GLY A 157 -12.20 -29.29 38.59
C GLY A 157 -11.57 -30.64 38.24
N THR A 158 -11.24 -30.85 36.96
CA THR A 158 -10.43 -31.97 36.47
C THR A 158 -8.94 -31.65 36.53
N LYS A 159 -8.13 -32.55 37.08
CA LYS A 159 -6.66 -32.44 37.03
C LYS A 159 -6.13 -33.14 35.77
N VAL A 160 -5.41 -32.41 34.92
CA VAL A 160 -4.70 -32.96 33.76
C VAL A 160 -3.49 -33.79 34.24
N LEU A 161 -3.30 -34.97 33.67
CA LEU A 161 -2.18 -35.88 33.94
C LEU A 161 -1.21 -35.97 32.76
N TRP A 162 -1.75 -35.98 31.53
CA TRP A 162 -0.99 -36.01 30.28
C TRP A 162 -1.82 -35.35 29.17
N LYS A 163 -1.17 -34.72 28.19
CA LYS A 163 -1.82 -34.14 27.00
C LYS A 163 -0.91 -34.29 25.77
N SER A 164 -1.48 -34.56 24.58
CA SER A 164 -0.70 -34.76 23.36
C SER A 164 0.08 -33.51 22.93
N PHE A 165 -0.44 -32.32 23.23
CA PHE A 165 0.17 -31.04 22.85
C PHE A 165 1.53 -30.75 23.52
N ASP A 166 1.92 -31.44 24.60
CA ASP A 166 3.28 -31.34 25.13
C ASP A 166 4.31 -32.11 24.28
N TYR A 167 3.84 -33.04 23.44
CA TYR A 167 4.66 -33.98 22.66
C TYR A 167 4.41 -33.79 21.16
N MET A 168 4.75 -32.59 20.65
CA MET A 168 4.51 -32.21 19.26
C MET A 168 5.23 -33.12 18.25
N SER A 169 4.60 -33.27 17.08
CA SER A 169 5.12 -34.03 15.94
C SER A 169 5.95 -33.12 15.03
N ASP A 170 5.71 -33.15 13.72
CA ASP A 170 6.20 -32.17 12.73
C ASP A 170 5.22 -31.01 12.51
N THR A 171 4.00 -31.09 13.04
CA THR A 171 2.95 -30.10 12.82
C THR A 171 2.69 -29.24 14.07
N PHE A 172 2.48 -27.94 13.88
CA PHE A 172 2.04 -26.96 14.88
C PHE A 172 0.70 -26.35 14.46
N ILE A 173 -0.30 -26.43 15.34
CA ILE A 173 -1.66 -25.94 15.11
C ILE A 173 -2.12 -24.96 16.20
N GLN A 174 -3.24 -24.28 15.97
CA GLN A 174 -3.87 -23.40 16.95
C GLN A 174 -4.17 -24.17 18.25
N GLY A 175 -3.87 -23.56 19.40
CA GLY A 175 -3.98 -24.17 20.73
C GLY A 175 -2.71 -24.88 21.22
N MET A 176 -1.79 -25.25 20.34
CA MET A 176 -0.46 -25.73 20.74
C MET A 176 0.40 -24.59 21.29
N ARG A 177 1.36 -24.93 22.17
CA ARG A 177 2.36 -24.01 22.73
C ARG A 177 3.74 -24.41 22.22
N MET A 178 4.36 -23.55 21.40
CA MET A 178 5.77 -23.70 21.03
C MET A 178 6.57 -22.83 21.99
N GLY A 179 7.44 -23.40 22.82
CA GLY A 179 7.90 -22.69 24.02
C GLY A 179 9.17 -23.21 24.66
N ILE A 180 9.58 -22.51 25.72
CA ILE A 180 10.71 -22.88 26.57
C ILE A 180 10.37 -22.62 28.04
N ASN A 181 10.74 -23.56 28.89
CA ASN A 181 10.78 -23.36 30.33
C ASN A 181 12.09 -22.64 30.69
N THR A 182 12.00 -21.36 31.06
CA THR A 182 13.13 -20.47 31.34
C THR A 182 13.95 -20.88 32.57
N LYS A 183 13.45 -21.82 33.39
CA LYS A 183 14.13 -22.36 34.57
C LYS A 183 14.84 -23.69 34.31
N THR A 184 14.24 -24.59 33.53
CA THR A 184 14.83 -25.91 33.23
C THR A 184 15.60 -25.97 31.91
N GLY A 185 15.37 -25.00 31.00
CA GLY A 185 15.89 -25.01 29.64
C GLY A 185 15.16 -26.01 28.72
N GLU A 186 14.08 -26.64 29.20
CA GLU A 186 13.29 -27.61 28.45
C GLU A 186 12.48 -26.90 27.35
N ARG A 187 12.57 -27.40 26.11
CA ARG A 187 11.99 -26.77 24.92
C ARG A 187 10.87 -27.62 24.33
N GLN A 188 9.70 -27.01 24.15
CA GLN A 188 8.60 -27.53 23.35
C GLN A 188 8.85 -27.18 21.88
N VAL A 189 9.42 -28.14 21.14
CA VAL A 189 9.83 -27.97 19.74
C VAL A 189 9.01 -28.84 18.78
N VAL A 190 8.81 -28.33 17.58
CA VAL A 190 8.32 -29.10 16.43
C VAL A 190 9.49 -29.88 15.84
N THR A 191 9.31 -31.17 15.53
CA THR A 191 10.39 -32.06 15.02
C THR A 191 9.95 -32.76 13.76
N SER A 192 10.61 -32.42 12.65
CA SER A 192 10.36 -32.95 11.30
C SER A 192 10.28 -34.48 11.24
N TRP A 193 9.61 -35.00 10.21
CA TRP A 193 9.71 -36.41 9.82
C TRP A 193 11.11 -36.70 9.23
N ARG A 194 11.55 -37.95 9.29
CA ARG A 194 12.83 -38.38 8.70
C ARG A 194 12.79 -38.37 7.17
N SER A 195 11.64 -38.69 6.59
CA SER A 195 11.38 -38.66 5.15
C SER A 195 9.88 -38.52 4.89
N PRO A 196 9.41 -38.30 3.64
CA PRO A 196 7.98 -38.25 3.32
C PRO A 196 7.16 -39.46 3.80
N ASN A 197 7.80 -40.63 3.92
CA ASN A 197 7.13 -41.91 4.21
C ASN A 197 7.55 -42.50 5.58
N ASP A 198 8.35 -41.78 6.37
CA ASP A 198 8.84 -42.21 7.70
C ASP A 198 8.68 -41.07 8.74
N PRO A 199 7.63 -41.10 9.58
CA PRO A 199 7.35 -40.09 10.59
C PRO A 199 8.28 -40.11 11.81
N ALA A 200 9.23 -41.05 11.87
CA ALA A 200 10.27 -41.05 12.89
C ALA A 200 10.99 -39.69 12.96
N PRO A 201 11.56 -39.31 14.12
CA PRO A 201 12.26 -38.04 14.27
C PRO A 201 13.33 -37.84 13.18
N GLY A 202 13.17 -36.75 12.43
CA GLY A 202 14.07 -36.30 11.39
C GLY A 202 15.19 -35.41 11.95
N ASN A 203 16.01 -34.87 11.04
CA ASN A 203 17.19 -34.09 11.42
C ASN A 203 16.87 -32.62 11.75
N PHE A 204 15.64 -32.15 11.59
CA PHE A 204 15.29 -30.74 11.80
C PHE A 204 14.28 -30.56 12.94
N THR A 205 14.55 -29.57 13.80
CA THR A 205 13.66 -29.12 14.87
C THR A 205 13.42 -27.62 14.77
N MET A 206 12.26 -27.14 15.24
CA MET A 206 11.87 -25.72 15.22
C MET A 206 11.29 -25.29 16.57
N GLY A 207 11.67 -24.11 17.04
CA GLY A 207 11.25 -23.61 18.35
C GLY A 207 11.91 -22.28 18.76
N LEU A 208 11.63 -21.84 19.99
CA LEU A 208 12.23 -20.64 20.57
C LEU A 208 13.71 -20.85 20.87
N ASP A 209 14.48 -19.79 20.66
CA ASP A 209 15.88 -19.69 21.03
C ASP A 209 16.15 -20.06 22.51
N PRO A 210 17.03 -21.05 22.80
CA PRO A 210 17.40 -21.40 24.16
C PRO A 210 18.10 -20.28 24.94
N ASP A 211 18.75 -19.33 24.26
CA ASP A 211 19.46 -18.21 24.92
C ASP A 211 18.49 -17.11 25.42
N GLY A 212 17.19 -17.29 25.24
CA GLY A 212 16.15 -16.45 25.83
C GLY A 212 15.86 -15.17 25.05
N SER A 213 16.24 -15.09 23.77
CA SER A 213 15.73 -14.07 22.86
C SER A 213 14.22 -14.28 22.57
N THR A 214 13.66 -13.49 21.66
CA THR A 214 12.28 -13.68 21.17
C THR A 214 12.25 -14.21 19.74
N GLN A 215 13.34 -14.85 19.30
CA GLN A 215 13.49 -15.41 17.98
C GLN A 215 13.03 -16.88 17.92
N VAL A 216 12.60 -17.30 16.74
CA VAL A 216 12.33 -18.69 16.37
C VAL A 216 13.42 -19.15 15.40
N PHE A 217 13.94 -20.35 15.63
CA PHE A 217 14.95 -20.98 14.79
C PHE A 217 14.44 -22.32 14.26
N ILE A 218 14.97 -22.71 13.10
CA ILE A 218 15.05 -24.12 12.70
C ILE A 218 16.50 -24.55 12.94
N TRP A 219 16.72 -25.65 13.65
CA TRP A 219 18.04 -26.26 13.83
C TRP A 219 18.14 -27.57 13.06
N LYS A 220 19.32 -27.82 12.50
CA LYS A 220 19.75 -29.12 11.99
C LYS A 220 20.48 -29.89 13.11
N ASN A 221 20.19 -31.17 13.23
CA ASN A 221 20.66 -32.06 14.30
C ASN A 221 20.40 -31.51 15.72
N GLY A 222 19.34 -30.71 15.89
CA GLY A 222 18.89 -30.15 17.18
C GLY A 222 19.71 -28.97 17.74
N THR A 223 20.87 -28.66 17.16
CA THR A 223 21.82 -27.64 17.69
C THR A 223 22.41 -26.69 16.65
N ILE A 224 22.54 -27.09 15.38
CA ILE A 224 23.16 -26.25 14.34
C ILE A 224 22.09 -25.32 13.75
N PRO A 225 22.17 -23.98 13.88
CA PRO A 225 21.19 -23.09 13.28
C PRO A 225 21.12 -23.30 11.75
N TYR A 226 19.91 -23.48 11.23
CA TYR A 226 19.65 -23.72 9.81
C TYR A 226 18.86 -22.55 9.20
N TRP A 227 17.92 -21.98 9.96
CA TRP A 227 17.17 -20.78 9.62
C TRP A 227 16.79 -20.03 10.91
N ARG A 228 16.56 -18.71 10.81
CA ARG A 228 16.24 -17.81 11.93
C ARG A 228 15.23 -16.74 11.52
N SER A 229 14.21 -16.52 12.34
CA SER A 229 13.12 -15.54 12.14
C SER A 229 13.52 -14.08 12.33
N GLY A 230 14.59 -13.81 13.08
CA GLY A 230 14.83 -12.50 13.69
C GLY A 230 13.90 -12.24 14.88
N GLU A 231 14.10 -11.12 15.57
CA GLU A 231 13.33 -10.75 16.77
C GLU A 231 11.83 -10.58 16.50
N TRP A 232 11.02 -10.86 17.51
CA TRP A 232 9.59 -10.56 17.49
C TRP A 232 9.34 -9.06 17.52
N ASN A 233 8.49 -8.57 16.62
CA ASN A 233 8.20 -7.14 16.48
C ASN A 233 7.13 -6.61 17.45
N GLY A 234 6.71 -7.39 18.45
CA GLY A 234 5.74 -6.96 19.46
C GLY A 234 4.30 -6.79 18.99
N ALA A 235 4.01 -6.93 17.70
CA ALA A 235 2.69 -6.67 17.11
C ALA A 235 2.09 -7.88 16.40
N SER A 236 2.78 -8.48 15.42
CA SER A 236 2.22 -9.59 14.62
C SER A 236 3.22 -10.39 13.78
N ASN A 237 4.50 -9.98 13.67
CA ASN A 237 5.49 -10.64 12.82
C ASN A 237 6.92 -10.60 13.40
N PHE A 238 7.85 -11.38 12.84
CA PHE A 238 9.28 -11.33 13.16
C PHE A 238 10.05 -10.46 12.17
N ILE A 239 11.02 -9.68 12.64
CA ILE A 239 11.76 -8.68 11.83
C ILE A 239 12.64 -9.26 10.72
N GLY A 240 12.89 -10.57 10.74
CA GLY A 240 13.64 -11.30 9.71
C GLY A 240 12.76 -12.11 8.76
N ILE A 241 11.43 -11.91 8.79
CA ILE A 241 10.47 -12.53 7.86
C ILE A 241 9.73 -11.41 7.12
N PRO A 242 9.81 -11.31 5.78
CA PRO A 242 8.97 -10.38 5.03
C PRO A 242 7.47 -10.70 5.28
N TRP A 243 6.65 -9.66 5.36
CA TRP A 243 5.29 -9.70 5.92
C TRP A 243 4.37 -10.83 5.42
N ARG A 244 3.62 -11.46 6.34
CA ARG A 244 2.67 -12.57 6.08
C ARG A 244 1.21 -12.21 6.43
N PRO A 245 0.27 -12.19 5.46
CA PRO A 245 -1.16 -12.04 5.72
C PRO A 245 -1.84 -13.38 5.98
N LEU A 246 -1.81 -13.87 7.24
CA LEU A 246 -2.37 -15.19 7.58
C LEU A 246 -3.15 -15.27 8.91
N TYR A 247 -2.94 -14.29 9.79
CA TYR A 247 -3.38 -14.37 11.19
C TYR A 247 -4.31 -13.21 11.49
N SER A 248 -5.33 -13.42 12.31
CA SER A 248 -6.23 -12.33 12.73
C SER A 248 -5.56 -11.35 13.69
N LYS A 249 -4.53 -11.79 14.43
CA LYS A 249 -3.72 -10.96 15.33
C LYS A 249 -2.21 -11.15 15.21
N GLY A 250 -1.75 -12.26 14.63
CA GLY A 250 -0.32 -12.59 14.53
C GLY A 250 -0.02 -13.93 15.18
N PHE A 251 1.27 -14.15 15.43
CA PHE A 251 1.70 -14.96 16.57
C PHE A 251 1.53 -14.13 17.85
N ASP A 252 1.21 -14.78 18.97
CA ASP A 252 1.10 -14.14 20.28
C ASP A 252 2.18 -14.71 21.21
N LEU A 253 3.03 -13.85 21.77
CA LEU A 253 4.07 -14.23 22.74
C LEU A 253 3.54 -14.14 24.17
N HIS A 254 3.46 -15.28 24.84
CA HIS A 254 3.04 -15.37 26.23
C HIS A 254 4.24 -15.61 27.15
N THR A 255 4.18 -15.11 28.39
CA THR A 255 5.10 -15.45 29.47
C THR A 255 4.29 -15.71 30.74
N GLU A 256 4.24 -16.97 31.16
CA GLU A 256 3.46 -17.48 32.29
C GLU A 256 4.41 -18.10 33.32
N GLY A 257 4.78 -17.34 34.36
CA GLY A 257 5.70 -17.81 35.39
C GLY A 257 7.09 -18.14 34.84
N ASN A 258 7.41 -19.44 34.71
CA ASN A 258 8.66 -19.92 34.13
C ASN A 258 8.52 -20.36 32.65
N GLU A 259 7.32 -20.28 32.06
CA GLU A 259 7.11 -20.66 30.66
C GLU A 259 7.07 -19.42 29.76
N ARG A 260 7.78 -19.45 28.64
CA ARG A 260 7.62 -18.49 27.55
C ARG A 260 7.29 -19.26 26.27
N TYR A 261 6.20 -18.89 25.60
CA TYR A 261 5.72 -19.65 24.46
C TYR A 261 4.97 -18.78 23.44
N TYR A 262 5.02 -19.19 22.17
CA TYR A 262 4.21 -18.66 21.08
C TYR A 262 2.94 -19.49 20.88
N THR A 263 1.85 -18.79 20.55
CA THR A 263 0.63 -19.36 19.95
C THR A 263 0.24 -18.52 18.73
N TYR A 264 -0.84 -18.88 18.03
CA TYR A 264 -1.45 -18.04 16.99
C TYR A 264 -2.97 -18.20 16.97
N THR A 265 -3.66 -17.22 16.38
CA THR A 265 -5.10 -17.31 16.05
C THR A 265 -5.30 -17.19 14.53
N ALA A 266 -6.00 -18.16 13.94
CA ALA A 266 -6.30 -18.16 12.51
C ALA A 266 -7.16 -16.95 12.07
N ALA A 267 -7.08 -16.59 10.79
CA ALA A 267 -7.98 -15.62 10.18
C ALA A 267 -9.26 -16.31 9.64
N ASN A 268 -10.39 -15.60 9.70
CA ASN A 268 -11.63 -15.94 8.97
C ASN A 268 -12.16 -17.38 9.14
N ASN A 269 -11.96 -18.02 10.31
CA ASN A 269 -12.35 -19.41 10.60
C ASN A 269 -11.79 -20.48 9.63
N SER A 270 -10.79 -20.14 8.81
CA SER A 270 -10.16 -21.08 7.89
C SER A 270 -9.17 -21.98 8.64
N LEU A 271 -9.16 -23.28 8.35
CA LEU A 271 -8.19 -24.20 8.97
C LEU A 271 -6.80 -23.93 8.41
N GLN A 272 -5.82 -23.77 9.30
CA GLN A 272 -4.41 -23.59 8.96
C GLN A 272 -3.50 -24.39 9.89
N ARG A 273 -2.37 -24.87 9.37
CA ARG A 273 -1.35 -25.60 10.13
C ARG A 273 0.06 -25.27 9.61
N PHE A 274 1.04 -25.30 10.49
CA PHE A 274 2.46 -25.14 10.17
C PHE A 274 3.12 -26.51 10.24
N VAL A 275 3.91 -26.89 9.23
CA VAL A 275 4.52 -28.22 9.12
C VAL A 275 6.01 -28.09 8.85
N LEU A 276 6.85 -28.64 9.73
CA LEU A 276 8.29 -28.69 9.52
C LEU A 276 8.66 -29.91 8.67
N GLN A 277 8.78 -29.70 7.37
CA GLN A 277 9.13 -30.71 6.38
C GLN A 277 10.49 -31.37 6.70
N TRP A 278 10.64 -32.63 6.29
CA TRP A 278 11.87 -33.44 6.42
C TRP A 278 13.15 -32.79 5.84
N LYS A 279 13.02 -31.80 4.94
CA LYS A 279 14.13 -31.03 4.37
C LYS A 279 14.58 -29.84 5.23
N GLY A 280 13.89 -29.56 6.34
CA GLY A 280 14.13 -28.38 7.19
C GLY A 280 13.41 -27.12 6.70
N VAL A 281 12.31 -27.28 5.99
CA VAL A 281 11.45 -26.18 5.49
C VAL A 281 10.18 -26.16 6.34
N GLU A 282 9.83 -25.01 6.92
CA GLU A 282 8.48 -24.74 7.44
C GLU A 282 7.56 -24.47 6.24
N THR A 283 6.59 -25.35 6.01
CA THR A 283 5.46 -25.13 5.10
C THR A 283 4.23 -24.74 5.92
N ILE A 284 3.63 -23.60 5.62
CA ILE A 284 2.29 -23.26 6.10
C ILE A 284 1.28 -23.87 5.13
N TYR A 285 0.28 -24.55 5.64
CA TYR A 285 -0.84 -25.09 4.86
C TYR A 285 -2.13 -24.35 5.17
N LEU A 286 -2.89 -23.99 4.13
CA LEU A 286 -4.28 -23.54 4.23
C LEU A 286 -5.21 -24.60 3.66
N TYR A 287 -6.35 -24.80 4.31
CA TYR A 287 -7.38 -25.72 3.84
C TYR A 287 -8.38 -25.03 2.91
N GLU A 288 -8.52 -25.54 1.68
CA GLU A 288 -9.53 -25.08 0.72
C GLU A 288 -10.77 -25.99 0.79
N GLN A 289 -11.84 -25.45 1.37
CA GLN A 289 -13.06 -26.18 1.68
C GLN A 289 -13.79 -26.72 0.45
N GLN A 290 -13.70 -26.03 -0.70
CA GLN A 290 -14.40 -26.45 -1.92
C GLN A 290 -13.78 -27.69 -2.59
N GLN A 291 -12.46 -27.84 -2.46
CA GLN A 291 -11.71 -28.96 -3.05
C GLN A 291 -11.40 -30.06 -2.02
N ASN A 292 -11.69 -29.83 -0.74
CA ASN A 292 -11.32 -30.68 0.40
C ASN A 292 -9.82 -31.02 0.40
N VAL A 293 -8.97 -30.01 0.15
CA VAL A 293 -7.53 -30.19 0.00
C VAL A 293 -6.74 -29.18 0.84
N TRP A 294 -5.57 -29.59 1.30
CA TRP A 294 -4.58 -28.70 1.89
C TRP A 294 -3.69 -28.14 0.77
N GLU A 295 -3.73 -26.83 0.55
CA GLU A 295 -2.74 -26.16 -0.26
C GLU A 295 -1.54 -25.79 0.61
N ASP A 296 -0.31 -26.12 0.16
CA ASP A 296 0.88 -25.38 0.59
C ASP A 296 0.54 -23.88 0.43
N PHE A 297 0.87 -22.99 1.37
CA PHE A 297 0.62 -21.55 1.26
C PHE A 297 1.93 -20.75 1.20
N TRP A 298 2.88 -21.10 2.05
CA TRP A 298 4.17 -20.43 2.19
C TRP A 298 5.22 -21.42 2.67
N ASP A 299 6.43 -21.35 2.10
CA ASP A 299 7.59 -22.14 2.51
C ASP A 299 8.71 -21.24 3.07
N GLN A 300 9.49 -21.74 4.02
CA GLN A 300 10.78 -21.14 4.37
C GLN A 300 11.77 -22.13 5.04
N PRO A 301 13.09 -22.00 4.84
CA PRO A 301 13.74 -21.18 3.82
C PRO A 301 13.52 -21.75 2.42
N VAL A 302 13.33 -20.86 1.44
CA VAL A 302 13.28 -21.19 0.00
C VAL A 302 14.56 -20.75 -0.69
N LYS A 303 15.11 -19.59 -0.30
CA LYS A 303 16.31 -18.99 -0.94
C LYS A 303 17.57 -19.30 -0.14
N GLN A 304 18.72 -19.40 -0.83
CA GLN A 304 19.99 -19.65 -0.15
C GLN A 304 20.39 -18.55 0.87
N CYS A 305 20.02 -17.29 0.66
CA CYS A 305 20.28 -16.22 1.65
C CYS A 305 19.38 -16.26 2.88
N GLU A 306 18.34 -17.09 2.91
CA GLU A 306 17.50 -17.29 4.10
C GLU A 306 18.13 -18.33 5.05
N LEU A 307 19.01 -19.19 4.53
CA LEU A 307 19.80 -20.12 5.34
C LEU A 307 20.74 -19.36 6.28
N TYR A 308 20.79 -19.82 7.54
CA TYR A 308 21.52 -19.14 8.59
C TYR A 308 22.99 -18.93 8.24
N GLY A 309 23.42 -17.67 8.22
CA GLY A 309 24.84 -17.32 8.04
C GLY A 309 25.42 -17.67 6.67
N ALA A 310 24.60 -17.68 5.60
CA ALA A 310 25.00 -18.09 4.23
C ALA A 310 26.32 -17.47 3.70
N CYS A 311 26.66 -16.25 4.11
CA CYS A 311 27.89 -15.55 3.70
C CYS A 311 28.95 -15.41 4.81
N GLY A 312 28.79 -16.13 5.93
CA GLY A 312 29.67 -16.08 7.08
C GLY A 312 29.65 -14.74 7.85
N PRO A 313 30.54 -14.59 8.85
CA PRO A 313 30.62 -13.38 9.67
C PRO A 313 31.01 -12.14 8.86
N ASN A 314 30.33 -11.02 9.07
CA ASN A 314 30.50 -9.74 8.34
C ASN A 314 30.34 -9.84 6.81
N GLY A 315 29.76 -10.94 6.30
CA GLY A 315 29.43 -11.14 4.90
C GLY A 315 27.96 -10.83 4.64
N LEU A 316 27.71 -9.98 3.64
CA LEU A 316 26.38 -9.60 3.17
C LEU A 316 25.87 -10.60 2.12
N CYS A 317 24.72 -11.23 2.38
CA CYS A 317 24.02 -12.04 1.37
C CYS A 317 23.01 -11.22 0.56
N LYS A 318 23.01 -11.40 -0.76
CA LYS A 318 21.98 -10.93 -1.68
C LYS A 318 21.55 -12.07 -2.61
N ASN A 319 20.27 -12.19 -2.93
CA ASN A 319 19.80 -13.19 -3.89
C ASN A 319 20.27 -12.85 -5.32
N ASN A 320 20.62 -13.88 -6.09
CA ASN A 320 20.83 -13.78 -7.54
C ASN A 320 20.17 -14.99 -8.23
N GLY A 321 18.84 -14.92 -8.37
CA GLY A 321 18.02 -16.12 -8.60
C GLY A 321 18.02 -16.98 -7.33
N ASP A 322 18.15 -18.29 -7.49
CA ASP A 322 18.18 -19.26 -6.38
C ASP A 322 19.54 -19.34 -5.67
N LEU A 323 20.57 -18.67 -6.21
CA LEU A 323 21.94 -18.67 -5.69
C LEU A 323 22.19 -17.49 -4.74
N ALA A 324 22.92 -17.76 -3.66
CA ALA A 324 23.46 -16.72 -2.80
C ALA A 324 24.61 -15.96 -3.49
N SER A 325 24.49 -14.64 -3.59
CA SER A 325 25.57 -13.72 -3.97
C SER A 325 26.12 -13.06 -2.72
N CYS A 326 27.27 -13.56 -2.25
CA CYS A 326 27.96 -13.02 -1.08
C CYS A 326 28.95 -11.91 -1.44
N SER A 327 29.07 -10.92 -0.55
CA SER A 327 30.07 -9.85 -0.62
C SER A 327 30.42 -9.37 0.79
N CYS A 328 31.64 -8.90 1.02
CA CYS A 328 31.95 -8.24 2.30
C CYS A 328 31.20 -6.92 2.46
N LEU A 329 30.96 -6.52 3.71
CA LEU A 329 30.56 -5.16 4.03
C LEU A 329 31.63 -4.15 3.58
N ASP A 330 31.22 -2.94 3.20
CA ASP A 330 32.17 -1.89 2.85
C ASP A 330 33.05 -1.55 4.07
N GLY A 331 34.38 -1.45 3.88
CA GLY A 331 35.36 -1.34 4.97
C GLY A 331 35.90 -2.69 5.47
N PHE A 332 35.38 -3.80 4.95
CA PHE A 332 35.83 -5.17 5.23
C PHE A 332 36.43 -5.82 3.98
N GLU A 333 37.26 -6.84 4.18
CA GLU A 333 37.87 -7.67 3.14
C GLU A 333 37.68 -9.16 3.44
N PRO A 334 37.73 -10.05 2.42
CA PRO A 334 37.63 -11.49 2.63
C PRO A 334 38.72 -12.01 3.56
N LYS A 335 38.36 -12.81 4.56
CA LYS A 335 39.35 -13.48 5.43
C LYS A 335 40.24 -14.45 4.63
N SER A 336 39.73 -14.97 3.53
CA SER A 336 40.46 -15.81 2.58
C SER A 336 39.97 -15.55 1.15
N ASP A 337 40.80 -14.83 0.39
CA ASP A 337 40.63 -14.58 -1.03
C ASP A 337 40.53 -15.87 -1.86
N LYS A 338 41.17 -16.95 -1.41
CA LYS A 338 41.18 -18.25 -2.08
C LYS A 338 39.86 -19.01 -1.88
N GLU A 339 39.28 -18.95 -0.68
CA GLU A 339 38.02 -19.62 -0.35
C GLU A 339 36.84 -18.92 -1.01
N THR A 340 36.79 -17.59 -0.91
CA THR A 340 35.72 -16.78 -1.52
C THR A 340 35.69 -16.87 -3.04
N LYS A 341 36.86 -16.90 -3.72
CA LYS A 341 36.96 -17.19 -5.17
C LYS A 341 36.53 -18.60 -5.56
N ALA A 342 36.55 -19.55 -4.62
CA ALA A 342 36.00 -20.90 -4.80
C ALA A 342 34.52 -21.01 -4.39
N GLY A 343 33.86 -19.90 -4.02
CA GLY A 343 32.48 -19.86 -3.57
C GLY A 343 32.26 -20.23 -2.10
N ASN A 344 33.33 -20.49 -1.32
CA ASN A 344 33.22 -20.73 0.11
C ASN A 344 33.34 -19.41 0.89
N TRP A 345 32.25 -19.03 1.57
CA TRP A 345 32.17 -17.83 2.40
C TRP A 345 32.15 -18.12 3.91
N SER A 346 32.36 -19.37 4.34
CA SER A 346 32.33 -19.76 5.76
C SER A 346 33.32 -18.99 6.64
N GLY A 347 34.45 -18.56 6.07
CA GLY A 347 35.46 -17.74 6.76
C GLY A 347 35.05 -16.28 6.98
N GLY A 348 34.03 -15.80 6.30
CA GLY A 348 33.53 -14.43 6.39
C GLY A 348 34.53 -13.36 5.96
N CYS A 349 34.31 -12.15 6.49
CA CYS A 349 35.08 -10.95 6.22
C CYS A 349 35.63 -10.32 7.50
N VAL A 350 36.77 -9.65 7.39
CA VAL A 350 37.47 -8.96 8.46
C VAL A 350 37.61 -7.47 8.13
N ARG A 351 37.67 -6.59 9.13
CA ARG A 351 37.84 -5.15 8.90
C ARG A 351 39.22 -4.85 8.29
N GLN A 352 39.25 -4.01 7.25
CA GLN A 352 40.49 -3.55 6.61
C GLN A 352 41.27 -2.60 7.54
N VAL A 353 40.55 -1.80 8.32
CA VAL A 353 41.10 -0.79 9.25
C VAL A 353 40.43 -0.96 10.61
N ALA A 354 41.22 -0.98 11.69
CA ALA A 354 40.70 -1.04 13.05
C ALA A 354 40.00 0.27 13.44
N LEU A 355 38.98 0.18 14.29
CA LEU A 355 38.22 1.35 14.75
C LEU A 355 39.09 2.31 15.57
N ASP A 356 38.81 3.60 15.48
CA ASP A 356 39.55 4.65 16.18
C ASP A 356 39.35 4.54 17.71
N CYS A 357 38.12 4.22 18.16
CA CYS A 357 37.81 4.02 19.59
C CYS A 357 38.64 2.86 20.20
N GLN A 358 38.89 1.81 19.42
CA GLN A 358 39.74 0.67 19.83
C GLN A 358 41.23 1.03 19.91
N GLN A 359 41.64 2.15 19.30
CA GLN A 359 42.98 2.71 19.33
C GLN A 359 43.11 3.89 20.32
N ASN A 360 42.08 4.14 21.16
CA ASN A 360 41.94 5.30 22.05
C ASN A 360 41.88 6.67 21.34
N ILE A 361 41.41 6.69 20.08
CA ILE A 361 41.22 7.90 19.28
C ILE A 361 39.70 8.16 19.18
N SER A 362 39.27 9.40 19.45
CA SER A 362 37.87 9.79 19.23
C SER A 362 37.67 10.23 17.77
N GLY A 363 36.82 9.51 17.03
CA GLY A 363 36.65 9.78 15.59
C GLY A 363 35.67 8.91 14.82
N ASP A 364 35.38 7.69 15.29
CA ASP A 364 34.49 6.74 14.61
C ASP A 364 33.13 7.35 14.23
N GLY A 365 32.66 7.04 13.03
CA GLY A 365 31.31 7.34 12.54
C GLY A 365 30.53 6.07 12.20
N TYR A 366 29.43 6.22 11.45
CA TYR A 366 28.57 5.10 11.07
C TYR A 366 28.18 5.14 9.60
N LYS A 367 28.05 3.95 9.01
CA LYS A 367 27.57 3.72 7.65
C LYS A 367 26.23 3.00 7.68
N ARG A 368 25.20 3.64 7.11
CA ARG A 368 23.83 3.11 7.01
C ARG A 368 23.71 2.11 5.84
N ILE A 369 23.08 0.97 6.11
CA ILE A 369 22.79 -0.09 5.15
C ILE A 369 21.29 -0.41 5.24
N PRO A 370 20.46 0.00 4.24
CA PRO A 370 19.01 -0.19 4.26
C PRO A 370 18.56 -1.53 3.69
N GLY A 371 17.38 -2.00 4.11
CA GLY A 371 16.70 -3.19 3.57
C GLY A 371 17.28 -4.51 4.09
N MET A 372 17.66 -4.54 5.37
CA MET A 372 18.39 -5.65 5.98
C MET A 372 17.51 -6.54 6.87
N LYS A 373 17.70 -7.85 6.74
CA LYS A 373 17.55 -8.80 7.85
C LYS A 373 18.64 -8.45 8.87
N LEU A 374 18.25 -7.95 10.03
CA LEU A 374 19.20 -7.53 11.05
C LEU A 374 19.98 -8.74 11.60
N PRO A 375 21.29 -8.60 11.88
CA PRO A 375 22.15 -9.72 12.24
C PRO A 375 21.74 -10.39 13.56
N ASP A 376 22.26 -11.59 13.80
CA ASP A 376 22.01 -12.33 15.03
C ASP A 376 22.81 -11.79 16.24
N HIS A 377 22.51 -12.26 17.45
CA HIS A 377 23.19 -11.88 18.71
C HIS A 377 23.08 -10.39 19.09
N ALA A 378 21.93 -9.77 18.81
CA ALA A 378 21.63 -8.40 19.17
C ALA A 378 21.45 -8.22 20.70
N ILE A 379 22.15 -7.25 21.29
CA ILE A 379 21.91 -6.78 22.66
C ILE A 379 20.79 -5.74 22.60
N ARG A 380 19.66 -6.03 23.27
CA ARG A 380 18.42 -5.25 23.17
C ARG A 380 18.22 -4.32 24.37
N PHE A 381 17.85 -3.07 24.11
CA PHE A 381 17.53 -2.06 25.12
C PHE A 381 16.15 -1.45 24.85
N GLN A 382 15.16 -1.82 25.66
CA GLN A 382 13.77 -1.34 25.55
C GLN A 382 13.58 0.10 26.08
N ASN A 383 14.47 0.56 26.98
CA ASN A 383 14.38 1.88 27.61
C ASN A 383 14.91 3.04 26.74
N ILE A 384 15.40 2.75 25.54
CA ILE A 384 15.94 3.73 24.59
C ILE A 384 14.88 3.98 23.53
N GLY A 385 14.25 5.16 23.56
CA GLY A 385 13.05 5.48 22.78
C GLY A 385 13.28 5.95 21.34
N ASP A 386 14.54 6.18 20.94
CA ASP A 386 14.87 6.76 19.63
C ASP A 386 16.25 6.29 19.10
N SER A 387 16.46 6.52 17.80
CA SER A 387 17.68 6.09 17.08
C SER A 387 18.93 6.89 17.45
N ASP A 388 18.82 8.16 17.82
CA ASP A 388 19.98 9.02 18.11
C ASP A 388 20.54 8.71 19.51
N SER A 389 19.66 8.40 20.47
CA SER A 389 20.01 7.82 21.77
C SER A 389 20.66 6.43 21.61
N CYS A 390 20.16 5.60 20.69
CA CYS A 390 20.75 4.30 20.37
C CYS A 390 22.16 4.43 19.78
N MET A 391 22.33 5.35 18.80
CA MET A 391 23.63 5.74 18.24
C MET A 391 24.58 6.25 19.33
N SER A 392 24.10 7.11 20.22
CA SER A 392 24.90 7.67 21.32
C SER A 392 25.41 6.59 22.26
N TYR A 393 24.56 5.60 22.60
CA TYR A 393 24.94 4.47 23.43
C TYR A 393 26.01 3.58 22.75
N CYS A 394 25.87 3.30 21.45
CA CYS A 394 26.88 2.57 20.67
C CYS A 394 28.19 3.37 20.51
N SER A 395 28.11 4.70 20.46
CA SER A 395 29.28 5.58 20.30
C SER A 395 30.12 5.61 21.57
N ASN A 396 29.48 5.69 22.73
CA ASN A 396 30.12 5.66 24.05
C ASN A 396 30.68 4.27 24.43
N ASN A 397 30.33 3.22 23.69
CA ASN A 397 30.82 1.86 23.89
C ASN A 397 31.80 1.46 22.77
N CYS A 398 33.12 1.48 23.03
CA CYS A 398 34.11 1.06 22.03
C CYS A 398 33.98 -0.41 21.57
N SER A 399 33.29 -1.27 22.32
CA SER A 399 33.00 -2.64 21.90
C SER A 399 31.86 -2.71 20.89
N CYS A 400 30.97 -1.71 20.83
CA CYS A 400 29.86 -1.70 19.88
C CYS A 400 30.37 -1.42 18.46
N ILE A 401 30.08 -2.35 17.53
CA ILE A 401 30.50 -2.29 16.12
C ILE A 401 29.35 -1.99 15.16
N ALA A 402 28.10 -2.13 15.60
CA ALA A 402 26.92 -1.75 14.83
C ALA A 402 25.71 -1.51 15.74
N TYR A 403 24.75 -0.72 15.27
CA TYR A 403 23.43 -0.56 15.90
C TYR A 403 22.30 -0.58 14.87
N ALA A 404 21.08 -0.80 15.35
CA ALA A 404 19.84 -0.62 14.63
C ALA A 404 18.75 -0.18 15.62
N PHE A 405 17.75 0.56 15.14
CA PHE A 405 16.59 0.96 15.92
C PHE A 405 15.32 0.50 15.22
N VAL A 406 14.51 -0.28 15.91
CA VAL A 406 13.20 -0.75 15.42
C VAL A 406 12.16 -0.32 16.42
N GLN A 407 11.20 0.51 16.02
CA GLN A 407 10.28 1.22 16.93
C GLN A 407 9.56 0.31 17.94
N THR A 408 9.30 -0.95 17.58
CA THR A 408 8.60 -1.92 18.45
C THR A 408 9.51 -2.90 19.20
N VAL A 409 10.80 -2.99 18.84
CA VAL A 409 11.80 -3.84 19.53
C VAL A 409 12.72 -3.01 20.44
N GLY A 410 12.90 -1.72 20.12
CA GLY A 410 13.80 -0.79 20.78
C GLY A 410 15.17 -0.68 20.07
N CYS A 411 16.17 -0.28 20.84
CA CYS A 411 17.55 -0.18 20.39
C CYS A 411 18.23 -1.57 20.40
N MET A 412 18.92 -1.91 19.32
CA MET A 412 19.65 -3.16 19.15
C MET A 412 21.12 -2.87 18.83
N LEU A 413 22.05 -3.43 19.61
CA LEU A 413 23.50 -3.22 19.51
C LEU A 413 24.24 -4.53 19.27
N TRP A 414 25.33 -4.49 18.51
CA TRP A 414 26.23 -5.63 18.30
C TRP A 414 27.65 -5.30 18.71
N ASN A 415 28.26 -6.18 19.54
CA ASN A 415 29.63 -6.02 20.04
C ASN A 415 30.63 -7.00 19.40
N GLY A 416 30.17 -7.92 18.55
CA GLY A 416 30.97 -8.93 17.85
C GLY A 416 30.51 -9.06 16.40
N ASP A 417 31.12 -9.98 15.65
CA ASP A 417 30.90 -10.12 14.21
C ASP A 417 29.42 -10.23 13.82
N LEU A 418 29.06 -9.56 12.73
CA LEU A 418 27.68 -9.48 12.23
C LEU A 418 27.37 -10.72 11.39
N ILE A 419 26.67 -11.70 11.98
CA ILE A 419 26.29 -12.96 11.31
C ILE A 419 24.83 -12.95 10.88
N ASP A 420 24.49 -13.78 9.88
CA ASP A 420 23.14 -13.92 9.31
C ASP A 420 22.59 -12.64 8.67
N LEU A 421 23.48 -11.89 7.99
CA LEU A 421 23.14 -10.70 7.21
C LEU A 421 22.61 -11.07 5.82
N TYR A 422 21.35 -10.71 5.58
CA TYR A 422 20.67 -10.87 4.29
C TYR A 422 19.99 -9.56 3.91
N ARG A 423 20.20 -9.11 2.68
CA ARG A 423 19.50 -7.96 2.09
C ARG A 423 18.25 -8.44 1.37
N PHE A 424 17.09 -8.05 1.88
CA PHE A 424 15.82 -8.39 1.26
C PHE A 424 15.66 -7.74 -0.11
N ASP A 425 14.92 -8.40 -1.01
CA ASP A 425 14.59 -7.88 -2.34
C ASP A 425 13.52 -6.75 -2.27
N VAL A 426 12.69 -6.80 -1.22
CA VAL A 426 11.61 -5.86 -0.84
C VAL A 426 11.52 -5.88 0.69
N ASP A 427 11.27 -4.73 1.33
CA ASP A 427 11.22 -4.55 2.80
C ASP A 427 12.60 -4.63 3.51
N GLY A 428 12.61 -4.56 4.85
CA GLY A 428 13.80 -4.69 5.71
C GLY A 428 14.19 -3.42 6.46
N TYR A 429 15.07 -3.58 7.45
CA TYR A 429 15.42 -2.52 8.39
C TYR A 429 16.77 -1.85 8.07
N ASP A 430 17.03 -0.70 8.69
CA ASP A 430 18.31 0.00 8.61
C ASP A 430 19.30 -0.55 9.63
N LEU A 431 20.49 -0.95 9.14
CA LEU A 431 21.64 -1.33 9.96
C LEU A 431 22.72 -0.25 9.86
N PHE A 432 23.26 0.20 11.00
CA PHE A 432 24.31 1.21 11.06
C PHE A 432 25.61 0.58 11.55
N VAL A 433 26.55 0.34 10.64
CA VAL A 433 27.86 -0.26 10.94
C VAL A 433 28.87 0.83 11.28
N LYS A 434 29.61 0.69 12.38
CA LYS A 434 30.61 1.66 12.84
C LYS A 434 31.85 1.61 11.95
N GLU A 435 32.40 2.75 11.56
CA GLU A 435 33.55 2.86 10.64
C GLU A 435 34.56 3.92 11.13
N PRO A 436 35.88 3.71 10.92
CA PRO A 436 36.91 4.65 11.36
C PRO A 436 36.92 5.92 10.51
N ARG A 437 37.33 7.04 11.10
CA ARG A 437 37.25 8.37 10.49
C ARG A 437 38.03 8.49 9.18
N SER A 438 39.15 7.79 9.08
CA SER A 438 40.02 7.75 7.90
C SER A 438 39.30 7.27 6.63
N LEU A 439 38.31 6.38 6.75
CA LEU A 439 37.49 5.91 5.62
C LEU A 439 36.33 6.88 5.28
N LEU A 440 35.97 7.77 6.20
CA LEU A 440 34.92 8.78 6.01
C LEU A 440 35.45 10.07 5.35
N ASP A 441 36.65 10.54 5.72
CA ASP A 441 37.19 11.86 5.33
C ASP A 441 37.92 11.89 3.95
N SER A 442 37.94 10.80 3.18
CA SER A 442 38.82 10.64 1.98
C SER A 442 38.61 11.63 0.81
N ASN A 443 37.53 12.41 0.81
CA ASN A 443 37.23 13.40 -0.24
C ASN A 443 38.11 14.68 -0.21
N HIS A 444 38.89 14.92 0.85
CA HIS A 444 39.48 16.24 1.11
C HIS A 444 40.63 16.65 0.16
N HIS A 445 41.40 15.68 -0.37
CA HIS A 445 42.56 15.98 -1.25
C HIS A 445 42.15 16.47 -2.65
N VAL A 446 41.00 16.03 -3.17
CA VAL A 446 40.51 16.42 -4.50
C VAL A 446 40.06 17.89 -4.53
N ALA A 447 39.47 18.37 -3.43
CA ALA A 447 38.98 19.76 -3.31
C ALA A 447 40.09 20.81 -3.40
N ILE A 448 41.28 20.52 -2.85
CA ILE A 448 42.43 21.43 -2.85
C ILE A 448 42.95 21.66 -4.29
N ILE A 449 42.99 20.60 -5.10
CA ILE A 449 43.44 20.66 -6.50
C ILE A 449 42.44 21.46 -7.35
N ALA A 450 41.13 21.27 -7.15
CA ALA A 450 40.10 22.03 -7.86
C ALA A 450 40.12 23.54 -7.55
N GLY A 451 40.44 23.93 -6.30
CA GLY A 451 40.52 25.33 -5.89
C GLY A 451 41.64 26.11 -6.59
N THR A 452 42.83 25.51 -6.72
CA THR A 452 43.98 26.18 -7.35
C THR A 452 43.80 26.44 -8.85
N VAL A 453 43.22 25.47 -9.58
CA VAL A 453 42.89 25.62 -11.01
C VAL A 453 41.85 26.71 -11.24
N SER A 454 40.85 26.80 -10.35
CA SER A 454 39.78 27.81 -10.43
C SER A 454 40.33 29.24 -10.25
N ALA A 455 41.24 29.45 -9.31
CA ALA A 455 41.88 30.75 -9.07
C ALA A 455 42.71 31.22 -10.28
N ALA A 456 43.46 30.31 -10.92
CA ALA A 456 44.24 30.63 -12.12
C ALA A 456 43.36 31.05 -13.31
N LEU A 457 42.22 30.39 -13.51
CA LEU A 457 41.24 30.72 -14.55
C LEU A 457 40.61 32.10 -14.36
N VAL A 458 40.27 32.47 -13.13
CA VAL A 458 39.74 33.82 -12.81
C VAL A 458 40.80 34.89 -13.08
N PHE A 459 42.07 34.65 -12.72
CA PHE A 459 43.15 35.61 -12.96
C PHE A 459 43.37 35.86 -14.47
N LEU A 460 43.29 34.82 -15.29
CA LEU A 460 43.38 34.93 -16.76
C LEU A 460 42.20 35.72 -17.36
N LEU A 461 40.98 35.52 -16.87
CA LEU A 461 39.79 36.25 -17.33
C LEU A 461 39.85 37.75 -16.98
N VAL A 462 40.38 38.11 -15.81
CA VAL A 462 40.60 39.50 -15.40
C VAL A 462 41.70 40.16 -16.24
N ALA A 463 42.78 39.44 -16.56
CA ALA A 463 43.81 39.92 -17.47
C ALA A 463 43.26 40.17 -18.89
N PHE A 464 42.43 39.26 -19.41
CA PHE A 464 41.81 39.40 -20.73
C PHE A 464 40.84 40.58 -20.81
N SER A 465 39.98 40.77 -19.80
CA SER A 465 39.03 41.89 -19.78
C SER A 465 39.72 43.25 -19.65
N PHE A 466 40.83 43.35 -18.90
CA PHE A 466 41.65 44.56 -18.82
C PHE A 466 42.32 44.90 -20.17
N LEU A 467 42.82 43.90 -20.90
CA LEU A 467 43.37 44.08 -22.25
C LEU A 467 42.28 44.51 -23.26
N TRP A 468 41.10 43.92 -23.19
CA TRP A 468 39.95 44.28 -24.03
C TRP A 468 39.47 45.72 -23.77
N TRP A 469 39.42 46.14 -22.49
CA TRP A 469 39.08 47.51 -22.11
C TRP A 469 40.06 48.54 -22.68
N LYS A 470 41.38 48.25 -22.61
CA LYS A 470 42.42 49.07 -23.26
C LYS A 470 42.27 49.15 -24.78
N PHE A 471 41.77 48.09 -25.42
CA PHE A 471 41.56 48.06 -26.87
C PHE A 471 40.38 48.94 -27.29
N ILE A 472 39.24 48.84 -26.61
CA ILE A 472 38.04 49.67 -26.87
C ILE A 472 38.36 51.16 -26.66
N HIS A 473 39.10 51.51 -25.61
CA HIS A 473 39.35 52.91 -25.25
C HIS A 473 40.25 53.68 -26.25
N ARG A 474 40.92 52.99 -27.18
CA ARG A 474 41.66 53.61 -28.30
C ARG A 474 40.81 53.92 -29.54
N SER A 475 39.58 53.41 -29.63
CA SER A 475 38.77 53.43 -30.86
C SER A 475 37.86 54.65 -31.06
N LYS A 476 37.76 55.58 -30.11
CA LYS A 476 36.88 56.77 -30.20
C LYS A 476 37.65 58.09 -30.17
N THR A 477 38.14 58.51 -31.33
CA THR A 477 38.42 59.93 -31.63
C THR A 477 37.87 60.30 -33.01
N LYS A 478 37.08 61.39 -33.08
CA LYS A 478 36.39 61.95 -34.27
C LYS A 478 35.22 61.09 -34.81
N GLY A 479 34.01 61.60 -35.10
CA GLY A 479 33.39 62.91 -34.84
C GLY A 479 31.97 63.00 -35.47
N SER A 480 31.09 63.84 -34.89
CA SER A 480 30.21 64.86 -35.54
C SER A 480 29.49 64.58 -36.89
N LEU A 481 28.26 65.05 -37.18
CA LEU A 481 27.33 66.02 -36.55
C LEU A 481 25.91 65.94 -37.24
N ASN A 482 24.82 66.00 -36.45
CA ASN A 482 23.61 66.88 -36.56
C ASN A 482 22.74 66.99 -37.87
N ILE A 483 21.45 67.44 -37.89
CA ILE A 483 20.73 68.37 -36.99
C ILE A 483 19.16 68.32 -37.08
N SER A 484 18.45 68.62 -35.97
CA SER A 484 17.08 69.25 -35.83
C SER A 484 15.82 68.60 -36.45
N ARG A 485 14.55 68.85 -36.04
CA ARG A 485 13.79 69.55 -34.94
C ARG A 485 12.29 69.08 -35.06
N ARG A 486 11.28 69.37 -34.22
CA ARG A 486 11.09 70.24 -33.02
C ARG A 486 10.04 69.60 -32.03
N SER A 487 9.44 70.43 -31.18
CA SER A 487 8.49 70.24 -30.07
C SER A 487 6.98 70.34 -30.39
N GLN A 488 6.11 69.82 -29.50
CA GLN A 488 5.12 70.56 -28.66
C GLN A 488 3.67 69.99 -28.54
N GLN A 489 3.37 69.40 -27.38
CA GLN A 489 2.22 69.62 -26.43
C GLN A 489 0.71 69.57 -26.84
N SER A 490 -0.04 68.78 -26.04
CA SER A 490 -1.47 68.86 -25.58
C SER A 490 -2.70 68.74 -26.51
N SER A 491 -3.43 67.62 -26.33
CA SER A 491 -4.91 67.44 -26.19
C SER A 491 -5.94 68.25 -27.03
N LEU A 492 -6.88 67.56 -27.71
CA LEU A 492 -8.31 67.38 -27.30
C LEU A 492 -9.19 66.78 -28.44
N GLY A 493 -10.16 65.91 -28.10
CA GLY A 493 -11.29 65.52 -28.96
C GLY A 493 -11.14 64.22 -29.78
N PHE A 494 -12.15 63.38 -30.05
CA PHE A 494 -13.32 62.81 -29.34
C PHE A 494 -14.15 62.00 -30.38
N LEU A 495 -14.53 60.76 -30.02
CA LEU A 495 -15.49 59.82 -30.67
C LEU A 495 -15.18 59.07 -32.00
N ARG A 496 -15.54 57.76 -31.94
CA ARG A 496 -15.87 56.78 -33.01
C ARG A 496 -14.72 56.46 -33.99
N SER A 497 -14.47 55.22 -34.42
CA SER A 497 -15.32 54.01 -34.53
C SER A 497 -14.53 52.76 -34.10
N ARG A 498 -15.11 51.73 -33.47
CA ARG A 498 -15.60 50.50 -34.14
C ARG A 498 -14.88 50.17 -35.47
N GLU A 499 -13.87 49.31 -35.42
CA GLU A 499 -13.50 48.41 -36.52
C GLU A 499 -12.75 47.19 -35.98
N ASP A 500 -12.92 46.06 -36.67
CA ASP A 500 -12.60 44.72 -36.18
C ASP A 500 -11.12 44.33 -36.36
N PHE A 501 -10.57 43.61 -35.38
CA PHE A 501 -9.43 42.72 -35.60
C PHE A 501 -9.70 41.35 -34.96
N SER A 502 -10.61 40.60 -35.59
CA SER A 502 -10.74 39.16 -35.41
C SER A 502 -9.97 38.43 -36.52
N GLY A 503 -9.10 37.51 -36.12
CA GLY A 503 -8.31 36.64 -37.00
C GLY A 503 -8.23 35.24 -36.36
N PRO A 504 -8.42 34.14 -37.11
CA PRO A 504 -9.02 32.94 -36.52
C PRO A 504 -8.00 31.91 -36.02
N SER A 505 -8.35 31.22 -34.93
CA SER A 505 -7.92 29.85 -34.68
C SER A 505 -9.17 28.99 -34.40
N GLN A 506 -9.45 28.07 -35.33
CA GLN A 506 -10.60 27.18 -35.24
C GLN A 506 -10.34 26.06 -34.23
N PHE A 507 -11.31 25.83 -33.34
CA PHE A 507 -11.65 24.49 -32.88
C PHE A 507 -13.16 24.34 -33.09
N ALA A 508 -13.53 23.49 -34.04
CA ALA A 508 -14.89 23.06 -34.25
C ALA A 508 -15.04 21.63 -33.71
N ASP A 509 -16.13 21.39 -33.00
CA ASP A 509 -16.91 20.16 -33.16
C ASP A 509 -18.40 20.51 -32.95
N GLU A 510 -19.30 19.75 -33.56
CA GLU A 510 -20.67 20.19 -33.85
C GLU A 510 -21.71 19.65 -32.85
N SER A 511 -22.59 20.52 -32.32
CA SER A 511 -24.01 20.21 -32.05
C SER A 511 -24.82 21.42 -31.52
N GLU A 512 -25.76 21.87 -32.36
CA GLU A 512 -27.06 22.52 -32.12
C GLU A 512 -27.31 23.51 -30.94
N GLU A 513 -27.62 24.75 -31.36
CA GLU A 513 -28.51 25.77 -30.79
C GLU A 513 -28.53 26.13 -29.28
N GLY A 514 -27.99 27.32 -28.99
CA GLY A 514 -28.33 28.10 -27.79
C GLY A 514 -27.45 29.33 -27.57
N LYS A 515 -27.92 30.52 -28.01
CA LYS A 515 -27.37 31.88 -27.76
C LYS A 515 -25.94 31.94 -27.17
N LYS A 516 -24.94 32.26 -28.02
CA LYS A 516 -23.57 32.56 -27.58
C LYS A 516 -23.55 33.66 -26.52
N PHE A 517 -23.12 33.32 -25.30
CA PHE A 517 -22.57 34.29 -24.36
C PHE A 517 -21.13 34.59 -24.78
N GLU A 518 -20.90 35.76 -25.35
CA GLU A 518 -19.55 36.25 -25.64
C GLU A 518 -18.97 36.87 -24.37
N LEU A 519 -18.07 36.13 -23.71
CA LEU A 519 -17.37 36.62 -22.52
C LEU A 519 -16.34 37.69 -22.92
N PRO A 520 -16.32 38.88 -22.28
CA PRO A 520 -15.34 39.92 -22.58
C PRO A 520 -13.89 39.45 -22.43
N LEU A 521 -13.10 39.64 -23.49
CA LEU A 521 -11.65 39.42 -23.49
C LEU A 521 -10.92 40.73 -23.18
N PHE A 522 -10.27 40.80 -22.03
CA PHE A 522 -9.41 41.91 -21.64
C PHE A 522 -7.98 41.70 -22.19
N THR A 523 -7.32 42.79 -22.59
CA THR A 523 -5.88 42.75 -22.91
C THR A 523 -5.04 42.76 -21.63
N PHE A 524 -3.88 42.11 -21.65
CA PHE A 524 -2.95 42.10 -20.52
C PHE A 524 -2.57 43.52 -20.05
N ASP A 525 -2.27 44.44 -20.98
CA ASP A 525 -1.92 45.82 -20.64
C ASP A 525 -3.05 46.57 -19.92
N CYS A 526 -4.31 46.34 -20.30
CA CYS A 526 -5.46 46.91 -19.61
C CYS A 526 -5.55 46.43 -18.15
N LEU A 527 -5.36 45.13 -17.90
CA LEU A 527 -5.39 44.57 -16.54
C LEU A 527 -4.13 44.95 -15.74
N ALA A 528 -2.96 45.05 -16.39
CA ALA A 528 -1.74 45.53 -15.78
C ALA A 528 -1.86 47.01 -15.37
N ILE A 529 -2.51 47.87 -16.18
CA ILE A 529 -2.80 49.24 -15.78
C ILE A 529 -3.81 49.26 -14.63
N ALA A 530 -4.93 48.54 -14.77
CA ALA A 530 -6.01 48.50 -13.77
C ALA A 530 -5.54 48.02 -12.39
N THR A 531 -4.58 47.10 -12.32
CA THR A 531 -4.01 46.53 -11.08
C THR A 531 -2.73 47.22 -10.60
N ASN A 532 -2.30 48.33 -11.22
CA ASN A 532 -1.01 48.98 -10.96
C ASN A 532 0.18 47.99 -11.05
N LYS A 533 0.30 47.35 -12.21
CA LYS A 533 1.30 46.34 -12.59
C LYS A 533 1.36 45.15 -11.62
N PHE A 534 0.19 44.69 -11.14
CA PHE A 534 0.08 43.62 -10.14
C PHE A 534 0.89 43.92 -8.86
N GLY A 535 0.92 45.19 -8.46
CA GLY A 535 1.66 45.65 -7.28
C GLY A 535 1.14 45.03 -5.98
N SER A 536 2.04 44.79 -5.03
CA SER A 536 1.74 44.16 -3.73
C SER A 536 0.68 44.92 -2.92
N SER A 537 0.60 46.24 -3.04
CA SER A 537 -0.43 47.08 -2.41
C SER A 537 -1.87 46.77 -2.87
N ASN A 538 -2.02 46.13 -4.04
CA ASN A 538 -3.30 45.75 -4.61
C ASN A 538 -3.59 44.24 -4.43
N LYS A 539 -2.71 43.47 -3.79
CA LYS A 539 -2.93 42.04 -3.53
C LYS A 539 -4.05 41.87 -2.50
N LEU A 540 -5.11 41.15 -2.88
CA LEU A 540 -6.27 40.84 -2.03
C LEU A 540 -6.10 39.53 -1.26
N GLY A 541 -5.42 38.55 -1.88
CA GLY A 541 -5.18 37.22 -1.31
C GLY A 541 -4.25 36.37 -2.18
N GLU A 542 -3.86 35.23 -1.63
CA GLU A 542 -3.06 34.17 -2.27
C GLU A 542 -3.57 32.82 -1.76
N GLY A 543 -3.67 31.85 -2.65
CA GLY A 543 -4.06 30.48 -2.33
C GLY A 543 -3.68 29.52 -3.46
N GLY A 544 -4.04 28.24 -3.35
CA GLY A 544 -3.62 27.19 -4.29
C GLY A 544 -3.94 27.43 -5.77
N PHE A 545 -4.90 28.31 -6.07
CA PHE A 545 -5.31 28.68 -7.44
C PHE A 545 -4.69 30.00 -7.95
N GLY A 546 -3.73 30.60 -7.22
CA GLY A 546 -2.97 31.77 -7.66
C GLY A 546 -3.25 33.07 -6.87
N LEU A 547 -2.83 34.18 -7.45
CA LEU A 547 -2.78 35.49 -6.80
C LEU A 547 -3.99 36.35 -7.21
N VAL A 548 -4.72 36.90 -6.24
CA VAL A 548 -5.87 37.78 -6.50
C VAL A 548 -5.50 39.24 -6.24
N TYR A 549 -5.78 40.11 -7.21
CA TYR A 549 -5.49 41.54 -7.15
C TYR A 549 -6.76 42.38 -7.29
N LYS A 550 -6.83 43.50 -6.55
CA LYS A 550 -7.80 44.55 -6.80
C LYS A 550 -7.37 45.33 -8.05
N GLY A 551 -8.31 45.57 -8.95
CA GLY A 551 -8.13 46.47 -10.09
C GLY A 551 -9.25 47.49 -10.18
N MET A 552 -8.99 48.56 -10.92
CA MET A 552 -10.00 49.55 -11.31
C MET A 552 -9.98 49.70 -12.82
N LEU A 553 -11.08 49.38 -13.49
CA LEU A 553 -11.20 49.55 -14.94
C LEU A 553 -11.30 51.04 -15.30
N PRO A 554 -10.96 51.45 -16.55
CA PRO A 554 -11.04 52.86 -16.98
C PRO A 554 -12.44 53.51 -16.85
N GLY A 555 -13.50 52.71 -16.72
CA GLY A 555 -14.87 53.17 -16.43
C GLY A 555 -15.22 53.36 -14.95
N GLY A 556 -14.27 53.15 -14.02
CA GLY A 556 -14.48 53.27 -12.58
C GLY A 556 -15.02 52.00 -11.89
N GLU A 557 -15.23 50.90 -12.63
CA GLU A 557 -15.66 49.62 -12.06
C GLU A 557 -14.51 48.95 -11.28
N GLU A 558 -14.76 48.60 -10.02
CA GLU A 558 -13.84 47.83 -9.18
C GLU A 558 -13.92 46.34 -9.53
N ILE A 559 -12.76 45.73 -9.78
CA ILE A 559 -12.66 44.33 -10.21
C ILE A 559 -11.69 43.53 -9.34
N ALA A 560 -11.92 42.22 -9.23
CA ALA A 560 -10.96 41.27 -8.68
C ALA A 560 -10.32 40.46 -9.82
N VAL A 561 -9.00 40.52 -9.94
CA VAL A 561 -8.23 39.85 -11.00
C VAL A 561 -7.46 38.67 -10.39
N LYS A 562 -7.93 37.45 -10.63
CA LYS A 562 -7.26 36.19 -10.24
C LYS A 562 -6.25 35.84 -11.34
N ARG A 563 -4.96 35.94 -11.04
CA ARG A 563 -3.84 35.54 -11.89
C ARG A 563 -3.43 34.12 -11.53
N LEU A 564 -3.73 33.18 -12.42
CA LEU A 564 -3.43 31.76 -12.22
C LEU A 564 -1.92 31.54 -12.41
N SER A 565 -1.34 30.63 -11.62
CA SER A 565 0.10 30.33 -11.71
C SER A 565 0.45 29.56 -12.98
N ALA A 566 1.54 29.95 -13.65
CA ALA A 566 2.09 29.23 -14.79
C ALA A 566 2.85 27.94 -14.38
N THR A 567 3.22 27.78 -13.10
CA THR A 567 4.01 26.64 -12.63
C THR A 567 3.17 25.40 -12.29
N SER A 568 1.85 25.53 -12.15
CA SER A 568 0.96 24.38 -11.95
C SER A 568 0.36 23.93 -13.28
N GLY A 569 0.65 22.69 -13.71
CA GLY A 569 0.05 22.09 -14.92
C GLY A 569 -1.49 21.94 -14.88
N GLN A 570 -2.10 22.34 -13.77
CA GLN A 570 -3.53 22.31 -13.47
C GLN A 570 -4.24 23.64 -13.83
N GLY A 571 -3.53 24.79 -13.79
CA GLY A 571 -4.15 26.11 -13.97
C GLY A 571 -4.82 26.32 -15.33
N VAL A 572 -4.40 25.63 -16.39
CA VAL A 572 -5.04 25.71 -17.72
C VAL A 572 -6.36 24.94 -17.80
N GLU A 573 -6.50 23.83 -17.06
CA GLU A 573 -7.75 23.07 -16.99
C GLU A 573 -8.76 23.80 -16.09
N GLU A 574 -8.31 24.35 -14.96
CA GLU A 574 -9.14 25.14 -14.06
C GLU A 574 -9.63 26.43 -14.73
N PHE A 575 -8.75 27.15 -15.43
CA PHE A 575 -9.14 28.31 -16.25
C PHE A 575 -10.25 27.96 -17.24
N LYS A 576 -10.13 26.82 -17.94
CA LYS A 576 -11.14 26.35 -18.88
C LYS A 576 -12.46 26.00 -18.18
N ASN A 577 -12.41 25.22 -17.09
CA ASN A 577 -13.61 24.85 -16.33
C ASN A 577 -14.32 26.10 -15.82
N GLU A 578 -13.59 27.01 -15.17
CA GLU A 578 -14.15 28.20 -14.55
C GLU A 578 -14.75 29.16 -15.60
N VAL A 579 -14.08 29.38 -16.75
CA VAL A 579 -14.65 30.14 -17.88
C VAL A 579 -15.88 29.44 -18.48
N ILE A 580 -15.87 28.12 -18.67
CA ILE A 580 -16.99 27.39 -19.30
C ILE A 580 -18.22 27.33 -18.39
N LEU A 581 -18.02 27.14 -17.08
CA LEU A 581 -19.07 27.01 -16.08
C LEU A 581 -19.66 28.36 -15.70
N ILE A 582 -18.84 29.26 -15.17
CA ILE A 582 -19.32 30.47 -14.50
C ILE A 582 -19.91 31.47 -15.51
N ALA A 583 -19.51 31.41 -16.79
CA ALA A 583 -20.14 32.16 -17.88
C ALA A 583 -21.61 31.78 -18.12
N LYS A 584 -22.00 30.56 -17.74
CA LYS A 584 -23.35 29.99 -17.90
C LYS A 584 -24.17 30.01 -16.59
N LEU A 585 -23.55 30.36 -15.47
CA LEU A 585 -24.18 30.36 -14.14
C LEU A 585 -24.39 31.79 -13.67
N GLN A 586 -25.64 32.19 -13.46
CA GLN A 586 -26.01 33.51 -12.94
C GLN A 586 -27.03 33.37 -11.82
N HIS A 587 -26.61 33.60 -10.59
CA HIS A 587 -27.47 33.58 -9.41
C HIS A 587 -26.90 34.52 -8.34
N ARG A 588 -27.78 35.11 -7.51
CA ARG A 588 -27.40 36.10 -6.48
C ARG A 588 -26.34 35.60 -5.50
N ASN A 589 -26.40 34.31 -5.13
CA ASN A 589 -25.48 33.67 -4.19
C ASN A 589 -24.30 32.96 -4.87
N LEU A 590 -23.96 33.31 -6.12
CA LEU A 590 -22.72 32.89 -6.80
C LEU A 590 -21.92 34.13 -7.23
N VAL A 591 -20.60 34.03 -7.29
CA VAL A 591 -19.73 35.13 -7.76
C VAL A 591 -19.82 35.29 -9.28
N ARG A 592 -19.97 36.53 -9.75
CA ARG A 592 -20.04 36.84 -11.19
C ARG A 592 -18.66 37.07 -11.81
N LEU A 593 -18.33 36.30 -12.85
CA LEU A 593 -17.21 36.59 -13.75
C LEU A 593 -17.61 37.68 -14.77
N LEU A 594 -16.72 38.64 -14.96
CA LEU A 594 -16.86 39.78 -15.87
C LEU A 594 -16.13 39.57 -17.20
N GLY A 595 -15.07 38.75 -17.19
CA GLY A 595 -14.29 38.43 -18.37
C GLY A 595 -12.99 37.69 -18.05
N CYS A 596 -12.14 37.50 -19.05
CA CYS A 596 -10.83 36.89 -18.87
C CYS A 596 -9.77 37.51 -19.80
N CYS A 597 -8.50 37.19 -19.55
CA CYS A 597 -7.37 37.58 -20.40
C CYS A 597 -6.46 36.38 -20.63
N ILE A 598 -6.05 36.21 -21.90
CA ILE A 598 -5.18 35.14 -22.38
C ILE A 598 -4.06 35.81 -23.18
N HIS A 599 -2.83 35.82 -22.64
CA HIS A 599 -1.70 36.47 -23.29
C HIS A 599 -0.40 35.71 -23.04
N GLY A 600 0.14 35.03 -24.07
CA GLY A 600 1.27 34.13 -23.90
C GLY A 600 0.95 33.00 -22.90
N GLU A 601 1.70 32.92 -21.81
CA GLU A 601 1.45 31.99 -20.70
C GLU A 601 0.47 32.54 -19.64
N GLU A 602 0.17 33.84 -19.65
CA GLU A 602 -0.72 34.48 -18.67
C GLU A 602 -2.18 34.04 -18.83
N ARG A 603 -2.79 33.60 -17.73
CA ARG A 603 -4.21 33.26 -17.62
C ARG A 603 -4.82 34.03 -16.45
N LEU A 604 -5.71 34.95 -16.78
CA LEU A 604 -6.27 35.94 -15.85
C LEU A 604 -7.79 35.89 -15.89
N LEU A 605 -8.44 35.75 -14.74
CA LEU A 605 -9.89 35.78 -14.58
C LEU A 605 -10.31 37.06 -13.87
N VAL A 606 -11.37 37.71 -14.35
CA VAL A 606 -11.82 39.02 -13.86
C VAL A 606 -13.23 38.87 -13.28
N TYR A 607 -13.39 39.10 -11.99
CA TYR A 607 -14.66 38.99 -11.26
C TYR A 607 -15.10 40.35 -10.71
N GLU A 608 -16.36 40.42 -10.28
CA GLU A 608 -16.84 41.51 -9.43
C GLU A 608 -16.03 41.60 -8.12
N TYR A 609 -15.66 42.82 -7.71
CA TYR A 609 -14.96 43.03 -6.45
C TYR A 609 -15.91 42.97 -5.25
N LEU A 610 -15.69 42.00 -4.36
CA LEU A 610 -16.46 41.81 -3.13
C LEU A 610 -15.66 42.34 -1.92
N PRO A 611 -16.10 43.43 -1.27
CA PRO A 611 -15.26 44.15 -0.31
C PRO A 611 -15.15 43.46 1.06
N ASN A 612 -16.13 42.64 1.44
CA ASN A 612 -16.14 41.92 2.71
C ASN A 612 -15.42 40.55 2.62
N LYS A 613 -14.58 40.35 1.61
CA LYS A 613 -13.66 39.20 1.47
C LYS A 613 -14.38 37.85 1.63
N SER A 614 -13.73 36.88 2.28
CA SER A 614 -14.20 35.51 2.51
C SER A 614 -14.73 35.31 3.93
N LEU A 615 -15.66 34.37 4.10
CA LEU A 615 -16.34 34.07 5.36
C LEU A 615 -15.37 33.59 6.47
N ASP A 616 -14.32 32.84 6.10
CA ASP A 616 -13.28 32.38 7.03
C ASP A 616 -12.52 33.53 7.72
N ALA A 617 -12.36 34.67 7.04
CA ALA A 617 -11.72 35.88 7.54
C ALA A 617 -12.57 36.65 8.58
N PHE A 618 -13.82 36.21 8.79
CA PHE A 618 -14.72 36.69 9.85
C PHE A 618 -14.95 35.61 10.91
N LEU A 619 -15.27 34.37 10.51
CA LEU A 619 -15.55 33.28 11.47
C LEU A 619 -14.35 32.97 12.38
N PHE A 620 -13.14 32.91 11.82
CA PHE A 620 -11.96 32.42 12.54
C PHE A 620 -11.02 33.53 13.04
N ASP A 621 -11.34 34.80 12.75
CA ASP A 621 -10.63 35.96 13.31
C ASP A 621 -11.33 36.42 14.59
N PRO A 622 -10.72 36.25 15.79
CA PRO A 622 -11.36 36.61 17.05
C PRO A 622 -11.81 38.08 17.14
N SER A 623 -11.17 38.98 16.38
CA SER A 623 -11.52 40.40 16.33
C SER A 623 -12.76 40.71 15.47
N LYS A 624 -13.14 39.79 14.56
CA LYS A 624 -14.27 39.96 13.63
C LYS A 624 -15.40 38.95 13.83
N ARG A 625 -15.17 37.86 14.55
CA ARG A 625 -16.14 36.79 14.84
C ARG A 625 -17.44 37.29 15.47
N GLY A 626 -17.35 38.31 16.32
CA GLY A 626 -18.51 38.99 16.92
C GLY A 626 -19.28 39.94 15.98
N LEU A 627 -18.81 40.19 14.75
CA LEU A 627 -19.57 40.92 13.72
C LEU A 627 -20.59 40.01 13.01
N LEU A 628 -20.45 38.69 13.16
CA LEU A 628 -21.38 37.69 12.63
C LEU A 628 -22.32 37.21 13.74
N ASP A 629 -23.38 37.99 13.99
CA ASP A 629 -24.48 37.58 14.87
C ASP A 629 -25.24 36.36 14.30
N TRP A 630 -26.09 35.72 15.12
CA TRP A 630 -26.80 34.52 14.67
C TRP A 630 -27.65 34.76 13.42
N LYS A 631 -28.31 35.91 13.33
CA LYS A 631 -29.14 36.28 12.17
C LYS A 631 -28.31 36.37 10.88
N THR A 632 -27.15 37.00 10.94
CA THR A 632 -26.23 37.09 9.79
C THR A 632 -25.68 35.72 9.43
N ARG A 633 -25.30 34.89 10.42
CA ARG A 633 -24.86 33.51 10.16
C ARG A 633 -25.96 32.64 9.55
N PHE A 634 -27.21 32.76 10.01
CA PHE A 634 -28.35 32.04 9.45
C PHE A 634 -28.67 32.48 8.01
N ASN A 635 -28.64 33.78 7.72
CA ASN A 635 -28.75 34.29 6.34
C ASN A 635 -27.63 33.74 5.44
N ILE A 636 -26.40 33.65 5.96
CA ILE A 636 -25.26 33.05 5.25
C ILE A 636 -25.50 31.56 4.97
N ILE A 637 -25.97 30.79 5.96
CA ILE A 637 -26.33 29.37 5.80
C ILE A 637 -27.42 29.20 4.72
N GLU A 638 -28.48 30.00 4.77
CA GLU A 638 -29.58 29.93 3.81
C GLU A 638 -29.13 30.35 2.40
N GLY A 639 -28.32 31.39 2.28
CA GLY A 639 -27.79 31.86 0.99
C GLY A 639 -26.83 30.85 0.33
N ILE A 640 -25.98 30.17 1.12
CA ILE A 640 -25.15 29.06 0.62
C ILE A 640 -26.04 27.91 0.16
N ALA A 641 -27.05 27.52 0.94
CA ALA A 641 -27.97 26.44 0.58
C ALA A 641 -28.76 26.76 -0.71
N ARG A 642 -29.22 28.01 -0.87
CA ARG A 642 -29.85 28.52 -2.11
C ARG A 642 -28.88 28.52 -3.30
N GLY A 643 -27.61 28.86 -3.07
CA GLY A 643 -26.55 28.75 -4.09
C GLY A 643 -26.35 27.31 -4.57
N LEU A 644 -26.26 26.35 -3.64
CA LEU A 644 -26.16 24.92 -3.96
C LEU A 644 -27.43 24.39 -4.64
N LEU A 645 -28.63 24.81 -4.23
CA LEU A 645 -29.89 24.44 -4.87
C LEU A 645 -29.89 24.81 -6.36
N TYR A 646 -29.44 26.03 -6.67
CA TYR A 646 -29.31 26.49 -8.04
C TYR A 646 -28.31 25.63 -8.84
N LEU A 647 -27.14 25.30 -8.27
CA LEU A 647 -26.16 24.43 -8.93
C LEU A 647 -26.69 23.00 -9.15
N HIS A 648 -27.39 22.43 -8.17
CA HIS A 648 -27.83 21.02 -8.20
C HIS A 648 -29.13 20.79 -8.99
N ARG A 649 -30.03 21.78 -9.07
CA ARG A 649 -31.38 21.62 -9.66
C ARG A 649 -31.86 22.77 -10.54
N ASP A 650 -31.76 24.02 -10.09
CA ASP A 650 -32.52 25.11 -10.76
C ASP A 650 -31.79 25.73 -11.96
N SER A 651 -30.50 25.43 -12.15
CA SER A 651 -29.73 25.84 -13.32
C SER A 651 -29.84 24.84 -14.48
N ARG A 652 -29.64 25.33 -15.71
CA ARG A 652 -29.77 24.51 -16.94
C ARG A 652 -28.77 23.34 -17.02
N LEU A 653 -27.72 23.36 -16.22
CA LEU A 653 -26.68 22.33 -16.14
C LEU A 653 -26.57 21.91 -14.68
N ARG A 654 -26.72 20.62 -14.38
CA ARG A 654 -26.48 20.13 -13.01
C ARG A 654 -24.98 20.21 -12.73
N VAL A 655 -24.58 21.03 -11.76
CA VAL A 655 -23.18 21.30 -11.41
C VAL A 655 -22.89 20.83 -9.98
N VAL A 656 -21.79 20.08 -9.79
CA VAL A 656 -21.25 19.73 -8.47
C VAL A 656 -19.99 20.55 -8.21
N HIS A 657 -19.89 21.20 -7.05
CA HIS A 657 -18.86 22.18 -6.71
C HIS A 657 -17.51 21.54 -6.33
N ARG A 658 -17.54 20.47 -5.52
CA ARG A 658 -16.39 19.65 -5.08
C ARG A 658 -15.34 20.32 -4.17
N ASP A 659 -15.33 21.65 -4.05
CA ASP A 659 -14.49 22.39 -3.08
C ASP A 659 -15.30 23.43 -2.29
N LEU A 660 -16.41 23.03 -1.67
CA LEU A 660 -17.20 23.94 -0.83
C LEU A 660 -16.59 24.03 0.58
N LYS A 661 -16.16 25.24 0.97
CA LYS A 661 -15.50 25.53 2.26
C LYS A 661 -15.63 27.02 2.61
N ALA A 662 -15.33 27.39 3.87
CA ALA A 662 -15.51 28.76 4.36
C ALA A 662 -14.71 29.82 3.57
N SER A 663 -13.49 29.52 3.12
CA SER A 663 -12.68 30.46 2.32
C SER A 663 -13.16 30.65 0.87
N ASN A 664 -13.99 29.73 0.36
CA ASN A 664 -14.62 29.85 -0.97
C ASN A 664 -16.01 30.52 -0.91
N ILE A 665 -16.52 30.89 0.27
CA ILE A 665 -17.70 31.75 0.41
C ILE A 665 -17.24 33.19 0.55
N LEU A 666 -17.50 34.02 -0.48
CA LEU A 666 -17.24 35.45 -0.43
C LEU A 666 -18.47 36.22 0.06
N LEU A 667 -18.25 37.36 0.71
CA LEU A 667 -19.29 38.22 1.26
C LEU A 667 -19.34 39.55 0.49
N ASP A 668 -20.52 39.94 0.03
CA ASP A 668 -20.73 41.24 -0.59
C ASP A 668 -20.90 42.38 0.44
N ARG A 669 -21.26 43.57 -0.04
CA ARG A 669 -21.41 44.78 0.80
C ARG A 669 -22.47 44.64 1.90
N ASP A 670 -23.47 43.80 1.67
CA ASP A 670 -24.62 43.60 2.55
C ASP A 670 -24.48 42.32 3.40
N MET A 671 -23.29 41.70 3.40
CA MET A 671 -22.95 40.42 4.04
C MET A 671 -23.67 39.20 3.45
N GLU A 672 -24.23 39.31 2.24
CA GLU A 672 -24.82 38.17 1.55
C GLU A 672 -23.73 37.22 0.99
N PRO A 673 -23.91 35.89 1.12
CA PRO A 673 -22.91 34.92 0.70
C PRO A 673 -22.94 34.69 -0.81
N LYS A 674 -21.75 34.57 -1.39
CA LYS A 674 -21.52 34.18 -2.78
C LYS A 674 -20.51 33.04 -2.87
N ILE A 675 -20.94 31.89 -3.38
CA ILE A 675 -20.07 30.74 -3.65
C ILE A 675 -19.11 31.09 -4.80
N SER A 676 -17.83 30.78 -4.62
CA SER A 676 -16.72 31.11 -5.51
C SER A 676 -15.78 29.92 -5.74
N ASP A 677 -14.86 30.08 -6.69
CA ASP A 677 -13.85 29.09 -7.12
C ASP A 677 -14.39 27.83 -7.81
N PHE A 678 -14.83 28.00 -9.04
CA PHE A 678 -15.42 26.93 -9.86
C PHE A 678 -14.38 26.12 -10.66
N GLY A 679 -13.07 26.31 -10.43
CA GLY A 679 -12.01 25.64 -11.19
C GLY A 679 -12.09 24.10 -11.14
N MET A 680 -12.67 23.56 -10.06
CA MET A 680 -12.76 22.12 -9.76
C MET A 680 -14.14 21.51 -10.06
N ALA A 681 -15.14 22.35 -10.32
CA ALA A 681 -16.52 21.94 -10.51
C ALA A 681 -16.73 21.10 -11.78
N ARG A 682 -17.84 20.35 -11.83
CA ARG A 682 -18.18 19.39 -12.89
C ARG A 682 -19.66 19.48 -13.29
N ILE A 683 -19.94 19.23 -14.57
CA ILE A 683 -21.29 19.23 -15.15
C ILE A 683 -21.74 17.79 -15.34
N PHE A 684 -22.92 17.42 -14.83
CA PHE A 684 -23.59 16.15 -15.14
C PHE A 684 -24.53 16.31 -16.34
N GLY A 685 -24.62 15.28 -17.19
CA GLY A 685 -25.49 15.25 -18.36
C GLY A 685 -26.72 14.35 -18.19
N GLY A 686 -27.91 14.84 -18.56
CA GLY A 686 -29.15 14.06 -18.53
C GLY A 686 -29.51 13.53 -17.14
N ASP A 687 -29.88 12.25 -17.06
CA ASP A 687 -30.33 11.58 -15.82
C ASP A 687 -29.16 11.13 -14.90
N GLN A 688 -27.92 11.54 -15.16
CA GLN A 688 -26.76 11.19 -14.35
C GLN A 688 -26.85 11.78 -12.94
N ASN A 689 -26.78 10.91 -11.92
CA ASN A 689 -26.89 11.28 -10.50
C ASN A 689 -25.56 11.21 -9.73
N GLN A 690 -24.52 10.58 -10.30
CA GLN A 690 -23.23 10.31 -9.65
C GLN A 690 -22.16 10.07 -10.72
N GLU A 691 -20.92 10.52 -10.49
CA GLU A 691 -19.76 10.30 -11.37
C GLU A 691 -18.55 9.81 -10.57
N ASN A 692 -17.65 9.09 -11.24
CA ASN A 692 -16.35 8.69 -10.69
C ASN A 692 -15.23 9.53 -11.34
N THR A 693 -14.30 10.04 -10.54
CA THR A 693 -13.11 10.76 -10.99
C THR A 693 -11.84 10.14 -10.44
N THR A 694 -10.93 9.77 -11.36
CA THR A 694 -9.59 9.29 -10.98
C THR A 694 -8.70 10.40 -10.40
N ARG A 695 -9.24 11.62 -10.25
CA ARG A 695 -8.60 12.80 -9.66
C ARG A 695 -9.59 13.44 -8.68
N VAL A 696 -9.50 13.05 -7.42
CA VAL A 696 -10.06 13.86 -6.32
C VAL A 696 -9.29 15.16 -6.31
N VAL A 697 -10.06 16.22 -6.16
CA VAL A 697 -9.56 17.55 -5.90
C VAL A 697 -10.53 18.12 -4.88
N GLY A 698 -10.04 18.55 -3.73
CA GLY A 698 -10.89 19.06 -2.66
C GLY A 698 -10.06 19.42 -1.43
N THR A 699 -10.66 20.18 -0.53
CA THR A 699 -10.00 20.54 0.73
C THR A 699 -10.22 19.45 1.76
N LEU A 700 -9.13 18.91 2.33
CA LEU A 700 -9.16 17.90 3.37
C LEU A 700 -10.04 18.35 4.55
N GLY A 701 -10.87 17.44 5.07
CA GLY A 701 -11.87 17.72 6.11
C GLY A 701 -13.24 18.15 5.59
N TYR A 702 -13.38 18.62 4.35
CA TYR A 702 -14.68 18.94 3.73
C TYR A 702 -15.15 17.89 2.71
N MET A 703 -14.25 17.00 2.25
CA MET A 703 -14.58 15.92 1.32
C MET A 703 -15.35 14.80 2.02
N SER A 704 -16.39 14.27 1.37
CA SER A 704 -17.14 13.12 1.87
C SER A 704 -16.35 11.81 1.79
N PRO A 705 -16.64 10.79 2.64
CA PRO A 705 -15.91 9.53 2.65
C PRO A 705 -15.84 8.83 1.28
N GLU A 706 -16.94 8.69 0.56
CA GLU A 706 -16.96 8.05 -0.76
C GLU A 706 -16.16 8.83 -1.82
N TYR A 707 -16.11 10.16 -1.68
CA TYR A 707 -15.31 11.02 -2.55
C TYR A 707 -13.82 11.02 -2.19
N ALA A 708 -13.49 10.78 -0.92
CA ALA A 708 -12.12 10.70 -0.41
C ALA A 708 -11.50 9.28 -0.45
N MET A 709 -12.32 8.23 -0.54
CA MET A 709 -11.88 6.82 -0.53
C MET A 709 -12.05 6.08 -1.87
N GLU A 710 -13.05 6.40 -2.69
CA GLU A 710 -13.37 5.64 -3.92
C GLU A 710 -13.31 6.47 -5.23
N GLY A 711 -13.31 7.80 -5.15
CA GLY A 711 -13.29 8.71 -6.31
C GLY A 711 -14.67 9.18 -6.73
N ILE A 712 -15.70 8.83 -5.95
CA ILE A 712 -17.08 8.95 -6.38
C ILE A 712 -17.67 10.25 -5.83
N PHE A 713 -18.18 11.12 -6.71
CA PHE A 713 -18.79 12.38 -6.31
C PHE A 713 -20.21 12.54 -6.87
N SER A 714 -21.03 13.26 -6.14
CA SER A 714 -22.41 13.59 -6.50
C SER A 714 -22.85 14.88 -5.82
N VAL A 715 -24.10 15.29 -6.06
CA VAL A 715 -24.76 16.34 -5.26
C VAL A 715 -24.74 16.04 -3.75
N LYS A 716 -24.70 14.76 -3.33
CA LYS A 716 -24.59 14.35 -1.91
C LYS A 716 -23.19 14.54 -1.31
N SER A 717 -22.17 14.74 -2.15
CA SER A 717 -20.80 15.05 -1.71
C SER A 717 -20.69 16.54 -1.35
N ASP A 718 -21.28 17.42 -2.16
CA ASP A 718 -21.44 18.85 -1.80
C ASP A 718 -22.32 19.03 -0.54
N VAL A 719 -23.35 18.20 -0.34
CA VAL A 719 -24.17 18.19 0.90
C VAL A 719 -23.30 17.90 2.13
N TYR A 720 -22.37 16.96 2.03
CA TYR A 720 -21.44 16.65 3.13
C TYR A 720 -20.54 17.86 3.45
N SER A 721 -19.95 18.47 2.42
CA SER A 721 -19.13 19.69 2.58
C SER A 721 -19.94 20.85 3.19
N PHE A 722 -21.22 20.98 2.82
CA PHE A 722 -22.15 21.93 3.43
C PHE A 722 -22.42 21.62 4.91
N GLY A 723 -22.56 20.34 5.28
CA GLY A 723 -22.72 19.91 6.67
C GLY A 723 -21.51 20.26 7.55
N ILE A 724 -20.28 20.07 7.04
CA ILE A 724 -19.05 20.50 7.73
C ILE A 724 -19.04 22.03 7.88
N LEU A 725 -19.31 22.77 6.79
CA LEU A 725 -19.36 24.24 6.80
C LEU A 725 -20.43 24.78 7.77
N LEU A 726 -21.55 24.08 7.91
CA LEU A 726 -22.61 24.42 8.86
C LEU A 726 -22.14 24.27 10.32
N LEU A 727 -21.39 23.22 10.65
CA LEU A 727 -20.75 23.08 11.97
C LEU A 727 -19.71 24.18 12.24
N GLU A 728 -18.90 24.56 11.25
CA GLU A 728 -17.94 25.67 11.38
C GLU A 728 -18.63 27.03 11.58
N ILE A 729 -19.75 27.30 10.90
CA ILE A 729 -20.52 28.54 11.08
C ILE A 729 -21.14 28.60 12.49
N ILE A 730 -21.66 27.48 13.00
CA ILE A 730 -22.31 27.40 14.33
C ILE A 730 -21.28 27.48 15.47
N THR A 731 -20.14 26.79 15.33
CA THR A 731 -19.08 26.78 16.34
C THR A 731 -18.21 28.04 16.29
N GLY A 732 -17.97 28.59 15.09
CA GLY A 732 -16.93 29.60 14.84
C GLY A 732 -15.50 29.06 14.96
N GLU A 733 -15.31 27.74 14.97
CA GLU A 733 -14.00 27.08 15.04
C GLU A 733 -13.72 26.31 13.74
N ARG A 734 -12.43 26.24 13.35
CA ARG A 734 -12.02 25.48 12.16
C ARG A 734 -12.14 23.98 12.44
N ASN A 735 -12.50 23.19 11.43
CA ASN A 735 -12.50 21.73 11.52
C ASN A 735 -11.17 21.16 12.07
N SER A 736 -10.04 21.73 11.64
CA SER A 736 -8.69 21.37 12.11
C SER A 736 -8.39 21.68 13.58
N SER A 737 -9.21 22.50 14.26
CA SER A 737 -9.02 22.87 15.67
C SER A 737 -9.54 21.82 16.66
N PHE A 738 -10.26 20.80 16.21
CA PHE A 738 -10.90 19.80 17.07
C PHE A 738 -10.00 18.62 17.46
N HIS A 739 -8.79 18.49 16.92
CA HIS A 739 -7.88 17.37 17.17
C HIS A 739 -7.39 17.19 18.63
N ASN A 740 -7.68 18.14 19.54
CA ASN A 740 -7.21 18.13 20.93
C ASN A 740 -8.32 18.38 21.97
N LYS A 741 -9.61 18.25 21.62
CA LYS A 741 -10.73 18.41 22.57
C LYS A 741 -11.35 17.05 22.93
N ASP A 742 -11.13 16.65 24.18
CA ASP A 742 -11.98 15.70 24.94
C ASP A 742 -12.20 14.32 24.28
N ASP A 743 -11.08 13.68 23.90
CA ASP A 743 -10.96 12.36 23.25
C ASP A 743 -11.73 12.18 21.93
N SER A 744 -12.07 13.29 21.25
CA SER A 744 -12.66 13.29 19.92
C SER A 744 -11.66 13.72 18.85
N LEU A 745 -11.63 13.01 17.71
CA LEU A 745 -10.59 13.18 16.69
C LEU A 745 -10.90 14.20 15.59
N ASN A 746 -12.16 14.64 15.45
CA ASN A 746 -12.60 15.62 14.45
C ASN A 746 -13.93 16.31 14.85
N ILE A 747 -14.28 17.40 14.16
CA ILE A 747 -15.49 18.20 14.46
C ILE A 747 -16.80 17.40 14.42
N VAL A 748 -16.89 16.39 13.55
CA VAL A 748 -18.09 15.56 13.37
C VAL A 748 -18.28 14.62 14.56
N GLY A 749 -17.20 13.96 15.02
CA GLY A 749 -17.21 13.12 16.21
C GLY A 749 -17.55 13.92 17.47
N TYR A 750 -16.97 15.11 17.62
CA TYR A 750 -17.27 16.01 18.74
C TYR A 750 -18.74 16.49 18.73
N ALA A 751 -19.23 16.92 17.57
CA ALA A 751 -20.62 17.36 17.42
C ALA A 751 -21.62 16.23 17.66
N TYR A 752 -21.34 15.02 17.20
CA TYR A 752 -22.19 13.84 17.48
C TYR A 752 -22.16 13.45 18.96
N LYS A 753 -21.00 13.49 19.63
CA LYS A 753 -20.88 13.24 21.08
C LYS A 753 -21.79 14.18 21.87
N LEU A 754 -21.67 15.49 21.64
CA LEU A 754 -22.50 16.49 22.31
C LEU A 754 -23.99 16.38 21.93
N TRP A 755 -24.33 16.00 20.70
CA TRP A 755 -25.72 15.73 20.30
C TRP A 755 -26.32 14.54 21.04
N TYR A 756 -25.57 13.43 21.15
CA TYR A 756 -25.99 12.22 21.86
C TYR A 756 -26.10 12.42 23.37
N GLU A 757 -25.23 13.26 23.96
CA GLU A 757 -25.27 13.65 25.38
C GLU A 757 -26.36 14.70 25.72
N GLU A 758 -27.23 15.08 24.79
CA GLU A 758 -28.21 16.19 24.92
C GLU A 758 -27.58 17.57 25.21
N ARG A 759 -26.29 17.73 24.88
CA ARG A 759 -25.44 18.90 25.13
C ARG A 759 -25.07 19.67 23.87
N ALA A 760 -25.81 19.52 22.77
CA ALA A 760 -25.53 20.19 21.50
C ALA A 760 -25.49 21.74 21.60
N SER A 761 -26.10 22.35 22.63
CA SER A 761 -25.95 23.79 22.94
C SER A 761 -24.52 24.21 23.28
N ASP A 762 -23.65 23.28 23.67
CA ASP A 762 -22.23 23.54 23.98
C ASP A 762 -21.41 23.82 22.70
N LEU A 763 -21.91 23.40 21.52
CA LEU A 763 -21.31 23.73 20.21
C LEU A 763 -21.53 25.20 19.80
N ILE A 764 -22.43 25.93 20.46
CA ILE A 764 -22.81 27.28 20.03
C ILE A 764 -21.69 28.26 20.39
N ASP A 765 -21.19 28.96 19.38
CA ASP A 765 -20.22 30.05 19.52
C ASP A 765 -20.63 31.00 20.67
N PRO A 766 -19.78 31.21 21.70
CA PRO A 766 -20.09 32.11 22.81
C PRO A 766 -20.50 33.52 22.37
N THR A 767 -19.97 34.01 21.24
CA THR A 767 -20.31 35.34 20.69
C THR A 767 -21.73 35.44 20.14
N MET A 768 -22.41 34.31 19.90
CA MET A 768 -23.79 34.26 19.40
C MET A 768 -24.84 33.97 20.48
N LYS A 769 -24.44 33.55 21.69
CA LYS A 769 -25.38 33.03 22.70
C LYS A 769 -26.48 34.02 23.11
N GLU A 770 -26.22 35.33 23.04
CA GLU A 770 -27.18 36.39 23.36
C GLU A 770 -28.13 36.75 22.20
N THR A 771 -27.82 36.36 20.95
CA THR A 771 -28.60 36.71 19.75
C THR A 771 -29.30 35.52 19.08
N CYS A 772 -29.01 34.29 19.53
CA CYS A 772 -29.46 33.07 18.87
C CYS A 772 -30.76 32.49 19.44
N SER A 773 -31.61 31.93 18.57
CA SER A 773 -32.74 31.09 18.97
C SER A 773 -32.25 29.66 19.16
N ILE A 774 -32.09 29.21 20.41
CA ILE A 774 -31.53 27.87 20.72
C ILE A 774 -32.22 26.73 19.92
N PRO A 775 -33.57 26.67 19.78
CA PRO A 775 -34.22 25.64 18.96
C PRO A 775 -33.83 25.69 17.47
N GLU A 776 -33.59 26.88 16.93
CA GLU A 776 -33.17 27.09 15.54
C GLU A 776 -31.71 26.68 15.33
N VAL A 777 -30.83 26.98 16.28
CA VAL A 777 -29.43 26.52 16.25
C VAL A 777 -29.36 24.99 16.39
N LEU A 778 -30.11 24.40 17.32
CA LEU A 778 -30.17 22.94 17.49
C LEU A 778 -30.73 22.25 16.23
N ARG A 779 -31.74 22.83 15.57
CA ARG A 779 -32.23 22.38 14.26
C ARG A 779 -31.13 22.41 13.20
N CYS A 780 -30.32 23.47 13.15
CA CYS A 780 -29.18 23.54 12.24
C CYS A 780 -28.08 22.51 12.57
N ILE A 781 -27.80 22.23 13.85
CA ILE A 781 -26.86 21.17 14.27
C ILE A 781 -27.39 19.78 13.85
N GLN A 782 -28.68 19.49 14.04
CA GLN A 782 -29.28 18.23 13.59
C GLN A 782 -29.15 18.06 12.08
N VAL A 783 -29.47 19.10 11.32
CA VAL A 783 -29.34 19.09 9.85
C VAL A 783 -27.87 18.91 9.43
N ALA A 784 -26.92 19.54 10.12
CA ALA A 784 -25.49 19.34 9.87
C ALA A 784 -25.09 17.86 10.07
N LEU A 785 -25.50 17.25 11.17
CA LEU A 785 -25.24 15.84 11.48
C LEU A 785 -25.90 14.87 10.49
N LEU A 786 -27.07 15.21 9.94
CA LEU A 786 -27.70 14.47 8.84
C LEU A 786 -26.99 14.66 7.50
N CYS A 787 -26.38 15.83 7.25
CA CYS A 787 -25.59 16.10 6.06
C CYS A 787 -24.24 15.37 6.05
N VAL A 788 -23.62 15.13 7.22
CA VAL A 788 -22.30 14.48 7.33
C VAL A 788 -22.33 12.97 7.60
N GLN A 789 -23.46 12.29 7.32
CA GLN A 789 -23.56 10.84 7.45
C GLN A 789 -22.58 10.11 6.49
N ASP A 790 -21.99 8.99 6.93
CA ASP A 790 -20.94 8.29 6.17
C ASP A 790 -21.43 7.82 4.79
N LEU A 791 -22.63 7.22 4.72
CA LEU A 791 -23.24 6.77 3.47
C LEU A 791 -23.95 7.93 2.76
N ALA A 792 -23.58 8.18 1.49
CA ALA A 792 -24.20 9.23 0.66
C ALA A 792 -25.72 9.05 0.46
N TYR A 793 -26.25 7.84 0.62
CA TYR A 793 -27.69 7.57 0.57
C TYR A 793 -28.44 8.22 1.75
N ASP A 794 -27.93 8.11 2.98
CA ASP A 794 -28.57 8.58 4.21
C ASP A 794 -28.63 10.11 4.33
N ARG A 795 -27.77 10.83 3.58
CA ARG A 795 -27.75 12.30 3.56
C ARG A 795 -29.01 12.88 2.89
N PRO A 796 -29.60 13.98 3.38
CA PRO A 796 -30.68 14.67 2.68
C PRO A 796 -30.19 15.28 1.35
N GLU A 797 -31.12 15.64 0.46
CA GLU A 797 -30.82 16.50 -0.68
C GLU A 797 -30.94 17.99 -0.28
N ILE A 798 -30.21 18.90 -0.94
CA ILE A 798 -30.26 20.35 -0.64
C ILE A 798 -31.69 20.96 -0.59
N PRO A 799 -32.66 20.62 -1.47
CA PRO A 799 -34.05 21.11 -1.33
C PRO A 799 -34.72 20.67 -0.02
N SER A 800 -34.37 19.48 0.49
CA SER A 800 -34.85 18.99 1.78
C SER A 800 -34.11 19.65 2.94
N VAL A 801 -32.79 19.87 2.82
CA VAL A 801 -31.98 20.64 3.77
C VAL A 801 -32.58 22.04 3.98
N ILE A 802 -32.89 22.77 2.90
CA ILE A 802 -33.53 24.10 2.97
C ILE A 802 -34.86 24.00 3.74
N LYS A 803 -35.74 23.06 3.38
CA LYS A 803 -37.00 22.84 4.11
C LYS A 803 -36.80 22.48 5.58
N MET A 804 -35.73 21.77 5.93
CA MET A 804 -35.42 21.39 7.32
C MET A 804 -34.89 22.57 8.15
N ILE A 805 -34.11 23.49 7.56
CA ILE A 805 -33.61 24.67 8.30
C ILE A 805 -34.65 25.81 8.38
N THR A 806 -35.47 26.02 7.35
CA THR A 806 -36.44 27.14 7.27
C THR A 806 -37.84 26.82 7.79
N ASN A 807 -38.19 25.56 8.05
CA ASN A 807 -39.49 25.19 8.60
C ASN A 807 -39.38 25.10 10.13
N ASP A 808 -40.34 25.69 10.84
CA ASP A 808 -40.37 25.68 12.30
C ASP A 808 -40.75 24.34 12.90
N ASN A 809 -41.38 23.44 12.13
CA ASN A 809 -41.81 22.14 12.63
C ASN A 809 -41.57 20.98 11.63
N PRO A 810 -40.31 20.67 11.25
CA PRO A 810 -39.99 19.59 10.34
C PRO A 810 -39.82 18.26 11.11
N SER A 811 -40.54 17.22 10.68
CA SER A 811 -40.25 15.85 11.14
C SER A 811 -38.92 15.40 10.54
N MET A 812 -37.91 15.22 11.39
CA MET A 812 -36.54 14.86 10.99
C MET A 812 -36.08 13.58 11.70
N PRO A 813 -35.32 12.70 11.01
CA PRO A 813 -34.73 11.53 11.65
C PRO A 813 -33.61 11.93 12.63
N ALA A 814 -33.30 11.04 13.57
CA ALA A 814 -32.11 11.16 14.40
C ALA A 814 -30.85 10.81 13.57
N PRO A 815 -29.73 11.55 13.70
CA PRO A 815 -28.48 11.21 13.04
C PRO A 815 -27.89 9.90 13.60
N ARG A 816 -27.22 9.10 12.76
CA ARG A 816 -26.50 7.89 13.20
C ARG A 816 -25.07 8.25 13.63
N ARG A 817 -24.47 7.36 14.44
CA ARG A 817 -23.08 7.46 14.90
C ARG A 817 -22.09 7.39 13.72
N PRO A 818 -21.13 8.31 13.60
CA PRO A 818 -20.04 8.23 12.62
C PRO A 818 -19.15 6.99 12.84
N THR A 819 -18.76 6.34 11.75
CA THR A 819 -18.00 5.07 11.77
C THR A 819 -16.49 5.31 11.89
N PHE A 820 -15.99 6.40 11.30
CA PHE A 820 -14.57 6.78 11.37
C PHE A 820 -14.24 7.59 12.64
N THR A 821 -14.12 6.88 13.76
CA THR A 821 -13.41 7.36 14.96
C THR A 821 -12.38 6.33 15.38
N LEU A 822 -11.09 6.58 15.11
CA LEU A 822 -9.99 5.76 15.64
C LEU A 822 -10.04 5.81 17.17
N GLN A 823 -9.90 4.65 17.82
CA GLN A 823 -10.02 4.54 19.27
C GLN A 823 -8.64 4.76 19.92
N GLY A 824 -8.45 5.91 20.57
CA GLY A 824 -7.21 6.23 21.30
C GLY A 824 -7.14 5.52 22.65
N TYR A 825 -5.96 5.03 23.02
CA TYR A 825 -5.67 4.46 24.34
C TYR A 825 -5.17 5.57 25.27
N SER A 826 -5.77 5.70 26.46
CA SER A 826 -5.48 6.79 27.40
C SER A 826 -4.23 6.52 28.26
N SER A 827 -3.39 7.53 28.44
CA SER A 827 -2.40 7.63 29.53
C SER A 827 -2.15 9.09 29.90
N GLU A 828 -1.84 9.35 31.17
CA GLU A 828 -2.08 10.65 31.81
C GLU A 828 -0.96 11.69 31.61
N THR A 829 -1.40 12.92 31.29
CA THR A 829 -0.80 14.25 31.54
C THR A 829 0.71 14.40 31.83
N SER A 830 1.36 15.25 31.04
CA SER A 830 2.01 16.45 31.60
C SER A 830 1.99 17.61 30.59
N ALA A 831 1.78 18.85 31.07
CA ALA A 831 1.54 20.01 30.22
C ALA A 831 2.79 20.88 30.05
N MET A 832 3.08 21.35 28.83
CA MET A 832 3.98 22.48 28.56
C MET A 832 3.36 23.47 27.57
N LYS A 833 3.72 24.74 27.74
CA LYS A 833 3.00 25.90 27.19
C LYS A 833 3.32 26.20 25.73
N SER A 834 2.34 26.80 25.07
CA SER A 834 2.42 27.37 23.72
C SER A 834 3.43 28.51 23.58
N SER A 835 4.08 28.55 22.42
CA SER A 835 4.56 29.79 21.80
C SER A 835 3.81 29.98 20.48
N ASP A 836 3.14 31.12 20.32
CA ASP A 836 2.38 31.45 19.12
C ASP A 836 3.29 31.65 17.89
N GLU A 837 3.09 30.85 16.84
CA GLU A 837 3.39 31.26 15.46
C GLU A 837 2.19 30.97 14.54
N LEU A 838 1.78 32.00 13.79
CA LEU A 838 0.49 32.11 13.13
C LEU A 838 0.46 31.40 11.76
N MET A 839 0.47 30.06 11.76
CA MET A 839 0.46 29.28 10.52
C MET A 839 -0.86 29.42 9.75
N THR A 840 -0.79 30.14 8.63
CA THR A 840 -1.95 30.43 7.76
C THR A 840 -1.76 29.81 6.38
N ALA A 841 -2.15 28.54 6.20
CA ALA A 841 -2.24 27.89 4.90
C ALA A 841 -3.34 26.81 4.92
N CYS A 842 -4.38 26.97 4.11
CA CYS A 842 -5.39 25.95 3.85
C CYS A 842 -5.23 25.46 2.40
N ASP A 843 -4.26 24.58 2.19
CA ASP A 843 -3.93 24.10 0.85
C ASP A 843 -4.94 23.07 0.31
N VAL A 844 -5.16 23.16 -1.00
CA VAL A 844 -6.09 22.32 -1.75
C VAL A 844 -5.44 20.98 -2.01
N THR A 845 -6.11 19.89 -1.62
CA THR A 845 -5.56 18.54 -1.71
C THR A 845 -5.95 17.89 -3.04
N ILE A 846 -4.95 17.46 -3.82
CA ILE A 846 -5.15 16.76 -5.10
C ILE A 846 -4.77 15.29 -4.92
N THR A 847 -5.73 14.49 -4.45
CA THR A 847 -5.57 13.03 -4.34
C THR A 847 -6.04 12.39 -5.64
N ARG A 848 -5.18 11.72 -6.41
CA ARG A 848 -5.72 10.86 -7.49
C ARG A 848 -6.28 9.60 -6.88
N LEU A 849 -7.62 9.51 -6.75
CA LEU A 849 -8.24 8.24 -6.37
C LEU A 849 -8.13 7.28 -7.52
N GLN A 850 -7.28 6.29 -7.35
CA GLN A 850 -6.99 5.32 -8.39
C GLN A 850 -8.03 4.19 -8.39
N GLY A 851 -9.31 4.60 -8.40
CA GLY A 851 -10.48 3.74 -8.60
C GLY A 851 -10.85 3.68 -10.09
N SER A 852 -10.66 2.50 -10.69
CA SER A 852 -11.27 2.08 -11.97
C SER A 852 -12.79 2.35 -11.99
N ALA A 853 -13.49 2.72 -13.07
CA ALA A 853 -13.25 2.95 -14.51
C ALA A 853 -14.50 3.77 -15.04
N PRO A 854 -14.77 4.09 -16.34
CA PRO A 854 -14.15 3.63 -17.59
C PRO A 854 -13.81 4.66 -18.70
N CYS A 855 -12.70 4.36 -19.39
CA CYS A 855 -12.48 4.49 -20.84
C CYS A 855 -12.47 5.87 -21.56
N LYS A 856 -11.25 6.32 -21.90
CA LYS A 856 -10.63 6.13 -23.23
C LYS A 856 -9.12 6.48 -23.18
N TYR A 857 -8.30 5.81 -24.02
CA TYR A 857 -6.87 6.07 -24.30
C TYR A 857 -5.73 5.74 -23.29
N THR A 858 -5.96 5.29 -22.06
CA THR A 858 -4.85 4.94 -21.12
C THR A 858 -4.44 3.46 -21.11
N ASN A 859 -5.16 2.59 -21.83
CA ASN A 859 -5.09 1.12 -21.70
C ASN A 859 -3.87 0.45 -22.40
N LEU A 860 -2.78 1.21 -22.58
CA LEU A 860 -1.53 0.74 -23.20
C LEU A 860 -0.43 0.47 -22.16
N GLN A 861 -0.27 1.32 -21.13
CA GLN A 861 0.92 1.29 -20.28
C GLN A 861 0.95 0.19 -19.19
N TRP A 862 -0.20 -0.32 -18.74
CA TRP A 862 -0.25 -1.39 -17.73
C TRP A 862 -0.10 -2.80 -18.32
N LYS A 863 -0.53 -3.01 -19.56
CA LYS A 863 -0.29 -4.27 -20.31
C LYS A 863 1.21 -4.56 -20.44
N ILE A 864 2.01 -3.51 -20.65
CA ILE A 864 3.48 -3.54 -20.74
C ILE A 864 4.13 -4.28 -19.56
N HIS A 865 3.73 -3.94 -18.32
CA HIS A 865 4.47 -4.38 -17.13
C HIS A 865 4.22 -5.84 -16.77
N ILE A 866 2.98 -6.32 -16.94
CA ILE A 866 2.63 -7.73 -16.70
C ILE A 866 3.21 -8.62 -17.82
N MET A 867 3.14 -8.18 -19.08
CA MET A 867 3.56 -9.01 -20.22
C MET A 867 5.08 -9.00 -20.45
N GLN A 868 5.79 -7.93 -20.08
CA GLN A 868 7.25 -7.95 -19.95
C GLN A 868 7.73 -9.00 -18.93
N PHE A 869 6.93 -9.35 -17.91
CA PHE A 869 7.28 -10.37 -16.93
C PHE A 869 7.24 -11.78 -17.54
N CYS A 870 6.26 -12.07 -18.39
CA CYS A 870 6.18 -13.33 -19.16
C CYS A 870 7.24 -13.39 -20.27
N GLY A 871 7.41 -12.31 -21.05
CA GLY A 871 8.39 -12.24 -22.14
C GLY A 871 9.85 -12.31 -21.67
N ARG A 872 10.18 -11.73 -20.50
CA ARG A 872 11.54 -11.78 -19.91
C ARG A 872 12.10 -13.21 -19.77
N TYR A 873 11.25 -14.20 -19.49
CA TYR A 873 11.71 -15.55 -19.18
C TYR A 873 11.85 -16.47 -20.40
N LEU A 874 11.05 -16.28 -21.45
CA LEU A 874 11.22 -17.01 -22.71
C LEU A 874 12.54 -16.65 -23.41
N TYR A 875 12.99 -15.39 -23.25
CA TYR A 875 14.24 -14.91 -23.86
C TYR A 875 15.51 -15.17 -23.03
N ARG A 876 15.39 -15.49 -21.73
CA ARG A 876 16.56 -15.65 -20.83
C ARG A 876 17.24 -17.02 -20.92
N GLU A 877 16.50 -18.05 -21.35
CA GLU A 877 16.93 -19.45 -21.43
C GLU A 877 17.48 -19.84 -22.83
N GLY A 878 17.35 -18.99 -23.84
CA GLY A 878 17.97 -19.17 -25.16
C GLY A 878 17.45 -20.32 -26.04
N CYS A 879 16.44 -21.09 -25.62
CA CYS A 879 16.02 -22.29 -26.36
C CYS A 879 14.89 -22.03 -27.38
N VAL A 880 15.05 -22.61 -28.58
CA VAL A 880 14.00 -22.72 -29.61
C VAL A 880 13.35 -24.10 -29.54
N ILE A 881 12.01 -24.13 -29.43
CA ILE A 881 11.21 -25.35 -29.25
C ILE A 881 10.65 -25.82 -30.59
N GLN A 882 10.75 -27.12 -30.89
CA GLN A 882 10.23 -27.73 -32.12
C GLN A 882 9.30 -28.92 -31.81
N LEU A 883 8.16 -29.01 -32.52
CA LEU A 883 7.24 -30.15 -32.48
C LEU A 883 7.87 -31.35 -33.21
N VAL A 884 7.91 -32.52 -32.56
CA VAL A 884 8.58 -33.74 -33.04
C VAL A 884 7.60 -34.85 -33.46
N GLY A 885 6.37 -34.84 -32.93
CA GLY A 885 5.35 -35.82 -33.34
C GLY A 885 4.03 -35.72 -32.59
N VAL A 886 3.06 -36.54 -33.04
CA VAL A 886 1.72 -36.66 -32.43
C VAL A 886 1.36 -38.14 -32.30
N LYS A 887 0.84 -38.55 -31.13
CA LYS A 887 0.35 -39.92 -30.88
C LYS A 887 -1.03 -39.86 -30.23
N ARG A 888 -1.93 -40.79 -30.54
CA ARG A 888 -3.26 -40.85 -29.88
C ARG A 888 -3.28 -41.94 -28.82
N ILE A 889 -3.75 -41.58 -27.63
CA ILE A 889 -4.03 -42.49 -26.50
C ILE A 889 -5.39 -42.08 -25.95
N LEU A 890 -6.29 -43.05 -25.73
CA LEU A 890 -7.68 -42.85 -25.29
C LEU A 890 -8.47 -41.83 -26.14
N GLY A 891 -8.24 -41.82 -27.45
CA GLY A 891 -8.97 -40.99 -28.42
C GLY A 891 -8.48 -39.55 -28.57
N GLN A 892 -7.72 -39.00 -27.61
CA GLN A 892 -7.19 -37.64 -27.69
C GLN A 892 -5.77 -37.59 -28.30
N PRO A 893 -5.40 -36.48 -28.99
CA PRO A 893 -4.07 -36.29 -29.58
C PRO A 893 -3.06 -35.74 -28.58
N TRP A 894 -1.94 -36.43 -28.40
CA TRP A 894 -0.80 -36.02 -27.56
C TRP A 894 0.33 -35.52 -28.45
N PHE A 895 0.85 -34.33 -28.17
CA PHE A 895 1.89 -33.64 -28.95
C PHE A 895 3.23 -33.66 -28.20
N TYR A 896 4.32 -33.99 -28.89
CA TYR A 896 5.66 -34.07 -28.31
C TYR A 896 6.56 -32.96 -28.84
N TYR A 897 7.27 -32.27 -27.96
CA TYR A 897 8.16 -31.15 -28.29
C TYR A 897 9.59 -31.42 -27.82
N THR A 898 10.58 -30.78 -28.44
CA THR A 898 11.99 -30.85 -28.03
C THR A 898 12.67 -29.48 -28.11
N CYS A 899 13.74 -29.32 -27.33
CA CYS A 899 14.65 -28.18 -27.36
C CYS A 899 15.84 -28.52 -28.28
N ILE A 900 16.26 -27.59 -29.14
CA ILE A 900 17.27 -27.86 -30.18
C ILE A 900 18.68 -28.20 -29.61
N GLU A 901 18.92 -27.98 -28.30
CA GLU A 901 20.14 -28.44 -27.61
C GLU A 901 19.90 -29.59 -26.60
N GLY A 902 19.42 -30.74 -27.09
CA GLY A 902 19.96 -32.05 -26.69
C GLY A 902 19.70 -32.59 -25.26
N LYS A 903 18.83 -31.97 -24.45
CA LYS A 903 18.39 -32.56 -23.17
C LYS A 903 16.86 -32.58 -23.04
N SER A 904 16.32 -33.76 -22.76
CA SER A 904 14.91 -33.99 -22.45
C SER A 904 14.64 -33.78 -20.95
N PHE A 905 13.55 -33.09 -20.63
CA PHE A 905 12.98 -33.02 -19.29
C PHE A 905 11.57 -33.59 -19.32
N ASP A 906 11.21 -34.41 -18.33
CA ASP A 906 9.85 -34.92 -18.16
C ASP A 906 8.97 -33.83 -17.53
N PHE A 907 7.89 -33.46 -18.21
CA PHE A 907 6.91 -32.46 -17.74
C PHE A 907 5.52 -33.07 -17.56
N LEU A 908 4.82 -32.62 -16.52
CA LEU A 908 3.40 -32.89 -16.28
C LEU A 908 2.53 -32.17 -17.33
N SER A 909 1.34 -32.71 -17.61
CA SER A 909 0.58 -32.44 -18.84
C SER A 909 -0.04 -31.04 -18.96
N ILE A 910 -0.12 -30.55 -20.20
CA ILE A 910 -0.97 -29.43 -20.61
C ILE A 910 -2.03 -29.97 -21.59
N SER A 911 -3.29 -29.66 -21.32
CA SER A 911 -4.44 -30.05 -22.15
C SER A 911 -5.13 -28.80 -22.69
N PHE A 912 -4.92 -28.49 -23.98
CA PHE A 912 -5.72 -27.50 -24.70
C PHE A 912 -6.03 -27.99 -26.12
N ASP A 913 -7.30 -27.85 -26.52
CA ASP A 913 -7.76 -28.20 -27.86
C ASP A 913 -7.38 -27.13 -28.89
N HIS A 914 -6.63 -27.57 -29.91
CA HIS A 914 -6.30 -26.87 -31.15
C HIS A 914 -5.30 -25.68 -31.07
N PRO A 915 -4.49 -25.46 -32.12
CA PRO A 915 -3.35 -24.54 -32.07
C PRO A 915 -3.78 -23.08 -32.21
N GLY A 916 -3.79 -22.35 -31.10
CA GLY A 916 -4.07 -20.93 -31.06
C GLY A 916 -4.56 -20.49 -29.69
N ASP A 917 -3.64 -20.44 -28.72
CA ASP A 917 -3.92 -20.13 -27.31
C ASP A 917 -4.77 -18.86 -27.18
N THR A 918 -6.05 -19.07 -26.87
CA THR A 918 -7.12 -18.07 -26.91
C THR A 918 -7.71 -17.94 -25.52
N PHE A 919 -7.40 -16.86 -24.83
CA PHE A 919 -7.98 -16.57 -23.51
C PHE A 919 -9.37 -15.96 -23.67
N LEU A 920 -10.33 -16.45 -22.89
CA LEU A 920 -11.74 -16.02 -22.90
C LEU A 920 -12.07 -15.08 -21.72
N PRO A 921 -13.15 -14.29 -21.80
CA PRO A 921 -13.60 -13.43 -20.70
C PRO A 921 -13.90 -14.23 -19.43
N GLY A 922 -13.41 -13.76 -18.27
CA GLY A 922 -13.58 -14.46 -16.99
C GLY A 922 -12.52 -15.53 -16.67
N MET A 923 -11.44 -15.62 -17.45
CA MET A 923 -10.26 -16.42 -17.08
C MET A 923 -9.31 -15.64 -16.16
N HIS A 924 -8.79 -16.30 -15.13
CA HIS A 924 -7.81 -15.74 -14.20
C HIS A 924 -6.37 -16.03 -14.63
N LEU A 925 -5.49 -15.04 -14.49
CA LEU A 925 -4.05 -15.17 -14.66
C LEU A 925 -3.36 -15.04 -13.29
N GLY A 926 -3.01 -16.17 -12.68
CA GLY A 926 -2.36 -16.22 -11.37
C GLY A 926 -0.85 -16.46 -11.47
N ILE A 927 -0.08 -15.96 -10.49
CA ILE A 927 1.30 -16.41 -10.25
C ILE A 927 1.31 -17.18 -8.93
N ASN A 928 1.56 -18.49 -9.01
CA ASN A 928 1.77 -19.28 -7.81
C ASN A 928 3.15 -18.95 -7.22
N MET A 929 3.17 -18.18 -6.13
CA MET A 929 4.41 -17.70 -5.50
C MET A 929 5.20 -18.77 -4.72
N LYS A 930 4.68 -20.00 -4.59
CA LYS A 930 5.27 -21.05 -3.73
C LYS A 930 6.42 -21.79 -4.40
N THR A 931 6.31 -22.07 -5.70
CA THR A 931 7.19 -23.01 -6.41
C THR A 931 8.01 -22.38 -7.54
N GLY A 932 7.74 -21.12 -7.89
CA GLY A 932 8.24 -20.51 -9.13
C GLY A 932 7.66 -21.11 -10.43
N ALA A 933 6.86 -22.18 -10.34
CA ALA A 933 6.21 -22.82 -11.47
C ALA A 933 4.94 -22.07 -11.89
N ARG A 934 4.72 -21.96 -13.20
CA ARG A 934 3.63 -21.17 -13.78
C ARG A 934 2.41 -22.04 -14.05
N GLN A 935 1.35 -21.85 -13.27
CA GLN A 935 0.01 -22.31 -13.66
C GLN A 935 -0.67 -21.21 -14.47
N ILE A 936 -1.23 -21.58 -15.63
CA ILE A 936 -2.08 -20.71 -16.43
C ILE A 936 -3.49 -21.29 -16.44
N CYS A 937 -4.41 -20.54 -15.83
CA CYS A 937 -5.86 -20.69 -15.84
C CYS A 937 -6.49 -21.94 -15.16
N THR A 938 -7.33 -21.66 -14.16
CA THR A 938 -8.57 -22.41 -13.89
C THR A 938 -9.75 -21.48 -14.15
N SER A 939 -10.87 -22.02 -14.65
CA SER A 939 -12.10 -21.25 -14.86
C SER A 939 -12.99 -21.31 -13.63
N TRP A 940 -13.26 -20.18 -13.00
CA TRP A 940 -14.29 -20.05 -11.97
C TRP A 940 -15.23 -18.91 -12.33
N ARG A 941 -16.53 -19.19 -12.34
CA ARG A 941 -17.56 -18.20 -12.65
C ARG A 941 -18.12 -17.69 -11.32
N SER A 942 -17.69 -16.50 -10.89
CA SER A 942 -18.40 -15.83 -9.80
C SER A 942 -19.79 -15.43 -10.30
N PRO A 943 -20.88 -15.77 -9.59
CA PRO A 943 -22.10 -14.99 -9.68
C PRO A 943 -21.88 -13.64 -8.99
N ASP A 944 -22.64 -12.65 -9.45
CA ASP A 944 -22.81 -11.30 -8.89
C ASP A 944 -21.62 -10.32 -8.96
N VAL A 945 -21.98 -9.06 -9.30
CA VAL A 945 -21.13 -7.88 -9.58
C VAL A 945 -20.42 -7.89 -10.94
N ASP A 946 -21.03 -7.23 -11.94
CA ASP A 946 -20.41 -6.89 -13.22
C ASP A 946 -19.37 -5.75 -13.06
N PRO A 947 -18.06 -6.00 -13.28
CA PRO A 947 -17.05 -4.95 -13.31
C PRO A 947 -16.91 -4.37 -14.71
N ALA A 948 -16.30 -3.19 -14.79
CA ALA A 948 -15.80 -2.67 -16.06
C ALA A 948 -14.72 -3.60 -16.69
N PRO A 949 -14.37 -3.40 -17.97
CA PRO A 949 -13.43 -4.28 -18.68
C PRO A 949 -11.95 -3.87 -18.54
N GLY A 950 -11.08 -4.88 -18.39
CA GLY A 950 -9.64 -4.72 -18.18
C GLY A 950 -8.98 -5.89 -17.43
N PHE A 951 -7.70 -5.73 -17.08
CA PHE A 951 -7.01 -6.61 -16.12
C PHE A 951 -7.18 -6.07 -14.71
N TYR A 952 -7.79 -6.86 -13.83
CA TYR A 952 -8.07 -6.56 -12.43
C TYR A 952 -7.17 -7.40 -11.54
N CYS A 953 -6.07 -6.82 -11.06
CA CYS A 953 -5.15 -7.48 -10.16
C CYS A 953 -5.63 -7.35 -8.72
N ASN A 954 -6.00 -8.49 -8.12
CA ASN A 954 -6.32 -8.57 -6.70
C ASN A 954 -5.01 -8.66 -5.91
N THR A 955 -4.57 -7.54 -5.33
CA THR A 955 -3.30 -7.43 -4.60
C THR A 955 -3.27 -8.16 -3.26
N SER A 956 -4.43 -8.56 -2.70
CA SER A 956 -4.46 -9.42 -1.50
C SER A 956 -4.48 -10.91 -1.83
N GLN A 957 -4.77 -11.29 -3.08
CA GLN A 957 -4.86 -12.70 -3.52
C GLN A 957 -3.89 -13.06 -4.67
N ASN A 958 -3.03 -12.15 -5.11
CA ASN A 958 -1.92 -12.37 -6.06
C ASN A 958 -2.29 -12.97 -7.44
N TYR A 959 -3.50 -12.67 -7.95
CA TYR A 959 -3.89 -12.95 -9.33
C TYR A 959 -4.43 -11.71 -10.05
N CYS A 960 -4.42 -11.74 -11.38
CA CYS A 960 -5.06 -10.74 -12.23
C CYS A 960 -6.14 -11.38 -13.12
N THR A 961 -7.37 -10.90 -13.00
CA THR A 961 -8.53 -11.37 -13.77
C THR A 961 -8.70 -10.51 -15.04
N TYR A 962 -9.00 -11.12 -16.19
CA TYR A 962 -9.39 -10.35 -17.39
C TYR A 962 -10.90 -10.35 -17.61
N THR A 963 -11.52 -9.17 -17.60
CA THR A 963 -12.92 -8.94 -18.02
C THR A 963 -12.96 -8.19 -19.36
N ALA A 964 -13.83 -8.64 -20.27
CA ALA A 964 -13.91 -8.14 -21.64
C ALA A 964 -14.95 -7.02 -21.81
N PHE A 965 -14.80 -6.20 -22.86
CA PHE A 965 -15.64 -5.05 -23.15
C PHE A 965 -17.08 -5.44 -23.59
N ASN A 966 -18.01 -5.53 -22.64
CA ASN A 966 -19.42 -5.93 -22.84
C ASN A 966 -19.53 -7.27 -23.61
N ASP A 967 -20.69 -7.56 -24.22
CA ASP A 967 -20.96 -8.78 -25.01
C ASP A 967 -20.11 -8.93 -26.31
N SER A 968 -18.99 -8.23 -26.44
CA SER A 968 -18.09 -8.38 -27.59
C SER A 968 -17.14 -9.56 -27.41
N LEU A 969 -16.95 -10.33 -28.48
CA LEU A 969 -16.02 -11.45 -28.51
C LEU A 969 -14.58 -10.93 -28.63
N GLU A 970 -13.87 -10.90 -27.50
CA GLU A 970 -12.44 -10.59 -27.43
C GLU A 970 -11.61 -11.86 -27.20
N ARG A 971 -10.36 -11.87 -27.68
CA ARG A 971 -9.34 -12.87 -27.30
C ARG A 971 -7.97 -12.24 -27.09
N PHE A 972 -7.27 -12.70 -26.07
CA PHE A 972 -5.84 -12.47 -25.90
C PHE A 972 -5.05 -13.67 -26.45
N VAL A 973 -3.86 -13.42 -27.01
CA VAL A 973 -2.97 -14.42 -27.62
C VAL A 973 -1.52 -14.09 -27.26
N LEU A 974 -0.76 -15.07 -26.76
CA LEU A 974 0.70 -14.96 -26.63
C LEU A 974 1.36 -15.71 -27.80
N HIS A 975 2.18 -15.01 -28.59
CA HIS A 975 2.89 -15.59 -29.72
C HIS A 975 4.25 -16.17 -29.28
N TRP A 976 4.66 -17.26 -29.94
CA TRP A 976 5.90 -18.01 -29.68
C TRP A 976 7.19 -17.17 -29.73
N ASN A 977 7.16 -16.02 -30.39
CA ASN A 977 8.28 -15.06 -30.48
C ASN A 977 8.39 -14.15 -29.24
N GLY A 978 7.57 -14.36 -28.22
CA GLY A 978 7.51 -13.53 -27.01
C GLY A 978 6.70 -12.24 -27.17
N THR A 979 5.93 -12.10 -28.27
CA THR A 979 4.99 -10.97 -28.43
C THR A 979 3.58 -11.35 -28.00
N ASP A 980 2.93 -10.50 -27.21
CA ASP A 980 1.52 -10.59 -26.86
C ASP A 980 0.63 -9.96 -27.96
N SER A 981 -0.67 -10.26 -27.98
CA SER A 981 -1.64 -9.59 -28.84
C SER A 981 -3.07 -9.70 -28.33
N ILE A 982 -3.89 -8.68 -28.62
CA ILE A 982 -5.34 -8.68 -28.39
C ILE A 982 -6.04 -8.64 -29.74
N TYR A 983 -7.03 -9.50 -29.92
CA TYR A 983 -7.92 -9.49 -31.08
C TYR A 983 -9.37 -9.27 -30.64
N MET A 984 -10.08 -8.42 -31.37
CA MET A 984 -11.52 -8.21 -31.22
C MET A 984 -12.26 -8.81 -32.43
N TYR A 985 -13.39 -9.47 -32.21
CA TYR A 985 -14.24 -9.98 -33.28
C TYR A 985 -15.21 -8.91 -33.75
N ASN A 986 -15.18 -8.60 -35.05
CA ASN A 986 -16.14 -7.68 -35.65
C ASN A 986 -17.43 -8.43 -36.01
N SER A 987 -18.56 -8.00 -35.44
CA SER A 987 -19.91 -8.55 -35.66
C SER A 987 -20.86 -7.58 -36.35
N ASP A 988 -20.32 -6.54 -37.00
CA ASP A 988 -21.10 -5.45 -37.57
C ASP A 988 -21.89 -5.89 -38.83
N SER A 989 -23.19 -6.13 -38.63
CA SER A 989 -24.14 -6.67 -39.62
C SER A 989 -24.29 -5.86 -40.92
N ALA A 990 -23.76 -4.63 -40.97
CA ALA A 990 -23.70 -3.81 -42.18
C ALA A 990 -22.50 -4.12 -43.10
N SER A 991 -21.47 -4.79 -42.58
CA SER A 991 -20.26 -5.17 -43.33
C SER A 991 -20.22 -6.68 -43.59
N LYS A 992 -19.75 -7.12 -44.76
CA LYS A 992 -19.70 -8.55 -45.12
C LYS A 992 -18.51 -9.31 -44.52
N ASP A 993 -17.64 -8.64 -43.76
CA ASP A 993 -16.39 -9.18 -43.25
C ASP A 993 -16.45 -9.42 -41.72
N ASN A 994 -17.12 -10.51 -41.34
CA ASN A 994 -17.08 -11.02 -39.97
C ASN A 994 -15.72 -11.66 -39.70
N GLY A 995 -14.95 -11.15 -38.73
CA GLY A 995 -13.59 -11.65 -38.48
C GLY A 995 -12.87 -11.04 -37.28
N TRP A 996 -11.73 -11.65 -36.92
CA TRP A 996 -10.88 -11.23 -35.80
C TRP A 996 -9.84 -10.18 -36.24
N LEU A 997 -9.89 -8.98 -35.65
CA LEU A 997 -8.99 -7.87 -35.91
C LEU A 997 -7.97 -7.73 -34.78
N ASN A 998 -6.66 -7.68 -35.09
CA ASN A 998 -5.64 -7.38 -34.09
C ASN A 998 -5.75 -5.91 -33.67
N PHE A 999 -6.03 -5.68 -32.38
CA PHE A 999 -6.23 -4.37 -31.78
C PHE A 999 -4.96 -3.83 -31.11
N TRP A 1000 -4.05 -4.71 -30.67
CA TRP A 1000 -2.89 -4.36 -29.85
C TRP A 1000 -1.84 -5.47 -29.79
N GLN A 1001 -0.55 -5.13 -29.71
CA GLN A 1001 0.60 -6.06 -29.63
C GLN A 1001 1.83 -5.41 -28.95
N GLN A 1002 2.66 -6.19 -28.27
CA GLN A 1002 3.93 -5.78 -27.65
C GLN A 1002 4.89 -6.99 -27.42
N PRO A 1003 6.23 -6.83 -27.26
CA PRO A 1003 7.08 -5.68 -27.60
C PRO A 1003 7.11 -5.41 -29.11
N LEU A 1004 6.91 -4.14 -29.46
CA LEU A 1004 7.00 -3.65 -30.84
C LEU A 1004 8.28 -2.84 -31.08
N LYS A 1005 8.97 -2.37 -30.03
CA LYS A 1005 10.16 -1.51 -30.14
C LYS A 1005 11.29 -1.97 -29.24
N GLN A 1006 12.52 -1.70 -29.65
CA GLN A 1006 13.72 -2.16 -28.94
C GLN A 1006 13.80 -1.65 -27.49
N CYS A 1007 13.45 -0.39 -27.18
CA CYS A 1007 13.43 0.08 -25.77
C CYS A 1007 12.28 -0.50 -24.91
N GLU A 1008 11.38 -1.31 -25.49
CA GLU A 1008 10.39 -2.10 -24.73
C GLU A 1008 10.97 -3.46 -24.30
N ILE A 1009 12.21 -3.77 -24.67
CA ILE A 1009 12.99 -4.92 -24.18
C ILE A 1009 13.74 -4.50 -22.91
N TYR A 1010 13.56 -5.28 -21.85
CA TYR A 1010 14.11 -5.02 -20.52
C TYR A 1010 15.63 -4.78 -20.54
N GLY A 1011 16.09 -3.71 -19.87
CA GLY A 1011 17.50 -3.48 -19.60
C GLY A 1011 18.35 -3.12 -20.82
N SER A 1012 17.74 -2.72 -21.94
CA SER A 1012 18.40 -2.48 -23.25
C SER A 1012 19.63 -1.54 -23.22
N CYS A 1013 19.76 -0.66 -22.22
CA CYS A 1013 20.89 0.27 -22.07
C CYS A 1013 21.82 -0.01 -20.89
N GLY A 1014 21.63 -1.14 -20.19
CA GLY A 1014 22.40 -1.48 -18.98
C GLY A 1014 22.20 -0.51 -17.81
N PRO A 1015 22.98 -0.68 -16.72
CA PRO A 1015 22.94 0.18 -15.54
C PRO A 1015 23.13 1.67 -15.85
N ASN A 1016 22.34 2.55 -15.25
CA ASN A 1016 22.43 4.01 -15.37
C ASN A 1016 22.35 4.56 -16.82
N GLY A 1017 21.85 3.75 -17.75
CA GLY A 1017 21.65 4.07 -19.16
C GLY A 1017 20.17 4.28 -19.48
N VAL A 1018 19.85 5.36 -20.19
CA VAL A 1018 18.49 5.71 -20.63
C VAL A 1018 18.31 5.34 -22.09
N CYS A 1019 17.27 4.55 -22.38
CA CYS A 1019 16.85 4.21 -23.74
C CYS A 1019 15.91 5.27 -24.32
N ARG A 1020 16.05 5.58 -25.61
CA ARG A 1020 15.12 6.42 -26.39
C ARG A 1020 14.79 5.75 -27.72
N ASN A 1021 13.50 5.69 -28.07
CA ASN A 1021 13.03 5.14 -29.34
C ASN A 1021 12.94 6.24 -30.41
N ASN A 1022 13.89 6.25 -31.34
CA ASN A 1022 13.90 7.15 -32.50
C ASN A 1022 13.32 6.41 -33.72
N GLY A 1023 12.01 6.13 -33.68
CA GLY A 1023 11.34 5.33 -34.70
C GLY A 1023 11.58 3.82 -34.52
N LYS A 1024 12.19 3.16 -35.51
CA LYS A 1024 12.52 1.72 -35.45
C LYS A 1024 13.82 1.39 -34.70
N PHE A 1025 14.63 2.39 -34.36
CA PHE A 1025 15.94 2.20 -33.71
C PHE A 1025 15.94 2.76 -32.29
N ALA A 1026 16.50 2.00 -31.35
CA ALA A 1026 16.82 2.49 -30.01
C ALA A 1026 18.15 3.24 -30.00
N SER A 1027 18.24 4.25 -29.14
CA SER A 1027 19.47 4.98 -28.83
C SER A 1027 19.65 5.02 -27.31
N CYS A 1028 20.80 4.55 -26.83
CA CYS A 1028 21.15 4.62 -25.41
C CYS A 1028 22.04 5.82 -25.09
N SER A 1029 21.70 6.52 -24.00
CA SER A 1029 22.51 7.63 -23.45
C SER A 1029 22.65 7.47 -21.94
N CYS A 1030 23.84 7.71 -21.39
CA CYS A 1030 24.02 7.74 -19.94
C CYS A 1030 23.20 8.85 -19.28
N LEU A 1031 22.84 8.63 -18.01
CA LEU A 1031 22.30 9.67 -17.14
C LEU A 1031 23.22 10.89 -17.06
N ALA A 1032 22.65 12.06 -16.76
CA ALA A 1032 23.44 13.27 -16.60
C ALA A 1032 24.40 13.13 -15.41
N GLY A 1033 25.67 13.46 -15.58
CA GLY A 1033 26.70 13.20 -14.58
C GLY A 1033 27.25 11.78 -14.60
N TYR A 1034 26.88 10.94 -15.58
CA TYR A 1034 27.43 9.60 -15.82
C TYR A 1034 28.13 9.51 -17.19
N THR A 1035 29.05 8.55 -17.31
CA THR A 1035 29.79 8.22 -18.54
C THR A 1035 29.76 6.70 -18.79
N PRO A 1036 29.84 6.20 -20.03
CA PRO A 1036 29.84 4.76 -20.29
C PRO A 1036 31.01 4.05 -19.59
N LYS A 1037 30.78 2.84 -19.05
CA LYS A 1037 31.87 2.01 -18.48
C LYS A 1037 32.95 1.68 -19.53
N SER A 1038 32.55 1.56 -20.80
CA SER A 1038 33.43 1.38 -21.95
C SER A 1038 32.99 2.28 -23.09
N SER A 1039 33.80 3.30 -23.42
CA SER A 1039 33.51 4.22 -24.53
C SER A 1039 33.59 3.53 -25.90
N HIS A 1040 34.34 2.43 -26.01
CA HIS A 1040 34.45 1.63 -27.23
C HIS A 1040 33.17 0.83 -27.48
N ASP A 1041 32.72 0.05 -26.49
CA ASP A 1041 31.50 -0.76 -26.60
C ASP A 1041 30.25 0.11 -26.80
N TRP A 1042 30.17 1.24 -26.10
CA TRP A 1042 29.03 2.18 -26.23
C TRP A 1042 28.89 2.76 -27.64
N LYS A 1043 30.02 3.06 -28.31
CA LYS A 1043 30.05 3.50 -29.71
C LYS A 1043 29.78 2.36 -30.70
N ALA A 1044 30.06 1.12 -30.32
CA ALA A 1044 29.75 -0.09 -31.09
C ALA A 1044 28.29 -0.59 -30.90
N GLY A 1045 27.45 0.13 -30.16
CA GLY A 1045 26.05 -0.26 -29.89
C GLY A 1045 25.89 -1.32 -28.79
N LYS A 1046 26.96 -1.65 -28.05
CA LYS A 1046 26.94 -2.62 -26.95
C LYS A 1046 26.75 -1.90 -25.62
N TRP A 1047 25.49 -1.73 -25.22
CA TRP A 1047 25.12 -0.89 -24.06
C TRP A 1047 24.95 -1.68 -22.75
N SER A 1048 24.99 -3.00 -22.76
CA SER A 1048 24.74 -3.88 -21.59
C SER A 1048 25.58 -3.56 -20.35
N ASN A 1049 26.81 -3.05 -20.53
CA ASN A 1049 27.70 -2.69 -19.43
C ASN A 1049 27.27 -1.41 -18.68
N GLY A 1050 26.40 -0.59 -19.27
CA GLY A 1050 25.89 0.62 -18.65
C GLY A 1050 26.92 1.74 -18.44
N CYS A 1051 26.61 2.61 -17.49
CA CYS A 1051 27.30 3.85 -17.19
C CYS A 1051 27.70 3.96 -15.71
N VAL A 1052 28.71 4.78 -15.42
CA VAL A 1052 29.24 5.09 -14.07
C VAL A 1052 29.25 6.59 -13.82
N ARG A 1053 29.04 7.01 -12.57
CA ARG A 1053 29.00 8.43 -12.19
C ARG A 1053 30.40 9.06 -12.37
N LEU A 1054 30.45 10.28 -12.90
CA LEU A 1054 31.68 11.00 -13.24
C LEU A 1054 32.48 11.49 -12.02
N ALA A 1055 31.80 11.66 -10.88
CA ALA A 1055 32.38 12.08 -9.61
C ALA A 1055 31.59 11.45 -8.46
N ALA A 1056 32.25 11.26 -7.32
CA ALA A 1056 31.60 10.83 -6.09
C ALA A 1056 30.68 11.93 -5.52
N LEU A 1057 29.59 11.53 -4.87
CA LEU A 1057 28.73 12.44 -4.12
C LEU A 1057 29.43 12.85 -2.82
N ASN A 1058 29.37 14.14 -2.45
CA ASN A 1058 29.92 14.67 -1.20
C ASN A 1058 28.81 15.30 -0.34
N CYS A 1059 28.12 14.46 0.43
CA CYS A 1059 26.93 14.83 1.20
C CYS A 1059 27.19 15.82 2.35
N HIS A 1060 28.45 16.10 2.68
CA HIS A 1060 28.79 16.95 3.83
C HIS A 1060 28.79 18.46 3.50
N ASP A 1061 28.63 18.84 2.22
CA ASP A 1061 28.50 20.24 1.77
C ASP A 1061 27.17 20.44 1.02
N ASN A 1062 26.08 20.61 1.78
CA ASN A 1062 24.70 20.83 1.29
C ASN A 1062 24.54 22.00 0.30
N ARG A 1063 25.57 22.84 0.11
CA ARG A 1063 25.56 23.94 -0.86
C ARG A 1063 25.93 23.52 -2.29
N LYS A 1064 26.30 22.25 -2.54
CA LYS A 1064 26.79 21.76 -3.85
C LYS A 1064 26.07 20.54 -4.43
N ILE A 1065 25.19 19.87 -3.69
CA ILE A 1065 24.38 18.77 -4.21
C ILE A 1065 22.99 19.27 -4.56
N GLY A 1066 22.46 18.79 -5.68
CA GLY A 1066 21.09 19.01 -6.12
C GLY A 1066 20.73 18.00 -7.20
N TYR A 1067 19.44 17.74 -7.36
CA TYR A 1067 18.92 16.70 -8.26
C TYR A 1067 18.52 17.26 -9.61
N LYS A 1068 18.68 16.45 -10.64
CA LYS A 1068 18.23 16.76 -12.00
C LYS A 1068 16.92 16.04 -12.30
N ARG A 1069 15.87 16.82 -12.56
CA ARG A 1069 14.59 16.29 -13.07
C ARG A 1069 14.76 15.73 -14.48
N LEU A 1070 14.35 14.48 -14.65
CA LEU A 1070 14.24 13.74 -15.91
C LEU A 1070 12.76 13.45 -16.17
N PRO A 1071 12.10 14.19 -17.08
CA PRO A 1071 10.68 14.00 -17.35
C PRO A 1071 10.42 12.88 -18.36
N GLY A 1072 9.24 12.25 -18.26
CA GLY A 1072 8.76 11.27 -19.23
C GLY A 1072 9.45 9.90 -19.17
N MET A 1073 9.89 9.49 -17.99
CA MET A 1073 10.66 8.28 -17.77
C MET A 1073 9.77 7.08 -17.42
N LYS A 1074 10.07 5.90 -17.95
CA LYS A 1074 9.83 4.62 -17.29
C LYS A 1074 10.73 4.60 -16.06
N LEU A 1075 10.14 4.35 -14.89
CA LEU A 1075 10.89 4.32 -13.64
C LEU A 1075 11.79 3.07 -13.58
N PRO A 1076 12.95 3.15 -12.92
CA PRO A 1076 13.82 1.98 -12.75
C PRO A 1076 13.17 0.94 -11.84
N ASP A 1077 13.57 -0.32 -12.00
CA ASP A 1077 13.17 -1.39 -11.10
C ASP A 1077 13.81 -1.24 -9.70
N HIS A 1078 13.25 -1.98 -8.73
CA HIS A 1078 13.62 -1.99 -7.31
C HIS A 1078 13.50 -0.63 -6.59
N THR A 1079 12.35 -0.42 -5.96
CA THR A 1079 11.95 0.85 -5.33
C THR A 1079 11.84 0.72 -3.83
N VAL A 1080 12.54 1.56 -3.05
CA VAL A 1080 12.30 1.69 -1.61
C VAL A 1080 11.21 2.72 -1.38
N TRP A 1081 10.17 2.35 -0.64
CA TRP A 1081 8.99 3.16 -0.40
C TRP A 1081 8.94 3.67 1.04
N VAL A 1082 8.76 4.98 1.22
CA VAL A 1082 8.77 5.65 2.52
C VAL A 1082 7.43 6.37 2.73
N PRO A 1083 6.42 5.72 3.34
CA PRO A 1083 5.06 6.23 3.45
C PRO A 1083 4.91 7.45 4.36
N SER A 1084 5.75 7.58 5.37
CA SER A 1084 5.70 8.67 6.36
C SER A 1084 6.06 10.05 5.80
N ILE A 1085 6.61 10.10 4.58
CA ILE A 1085 7.07 11.34 3.94
C ILE A 1085 6.01 11.81 2.96
N LEU A 1086 5.14 12.68 3.47
CA LEU A 1086 3.91 13.11 2.79
C LEU A 1086 4.08 14.36 1.92
N ASP A 1087 5.28 14.94 1.83
CA ASP A 1087 5.55 16.12 0.98
C ASP A 1087 6.82 15.97 0.10
N PRO A 1088 6.92 16.73 -1.01
CA PRO A 1088 8.03 16.61 -1.96
C PRO A 1088 9.37 17.08 -1.41
N ASP A 1089 9.37 18.11 -0.57
CA ASP A 1089 10.60 18.76 -0.07
C ASP A 1089 11.24 17.92 1.04
N SER A 1090 10.44 17.26 1.88
CA SER A 1090 10.90 16.21 2.79
C SER A 1090 11.34 14.96 2.04
N CYS A 1091 10.73 14.61 0.91
CA CYS A 1091 11.19 13.49 0.06
C CYS A 1091 12.56 13.79 -0.58
N GLN A 1092 12.75 15.01 -1.08
CA GLN A 1092 14.06 15.50 -1.51
C GLN A 1092 15.04 15.55 -0.34
N SER A 1093 14.63 16.05 0.83
CA SER A 1093 15.49 16.21 2.00
C SER A 1093 15.91 14.86 2.59
N TYR A 1094 15.03 13.86 2.58
CA TYR A 1094 15.31 12.48 2.98
C TYR A 1094 16.26 11.78 2.01
N CYS A 1095 16.10 12.01 0.70
CA CYS A 1095 17.08 11.55 -0.28
C CYS A 1095 18.42 12.28 -0.09
N SER A 1096 18.41 13.59 0.21
CA SER A 1096 19.62 14.42 0.42
C SER A 1096 20.38 14.06 1.70
N SER A 1097 19.68 13.71 2.78
CA SER A 1097 20.29 13.25 4.03
C SER A 1097 20.80 11.81 3.95
N ASN A 1098 20.41 11.06 2.91
CA ASN A 1098 20.83 9.69 2.67
C ASN A 1098 21.74 9.59 1.44
N CYS A 1099 23.06 9.60 1.63
CA CYS A 1099 24.06 9.44 0.55
C CYS A 1099 23.84 8.23 -0.38
N SER A 1100 23.15 7.19 0.09
CA SER A 1100 22.84 5.99 -0.69
C SER A 1100 21.67 6.20 -1.66
N CYS A 1101 20.91 7.28 -1.53
CA CYS A 1101 19.80 7.63 -2.41
C CYS A 1101 20.34 8.25 -3.72
N ASN A 1102 20.40 7.43 -4.77
CA ASN A 1102 20.85 7.86 -6.09
C ASN A 1102 19.76 8.60 -6.87
N ALA A 1103 18.49 8.36 -6.55
CA ALA A 1103 17.36 9.00 -7.16
C ALA A 1103 16.13 8.94 -6.25
N TYR A 1104 15.21 9.90 -6.43
CA TYR A 1104 13.90 9.86 -5.79
C TYR A 1104 12.77 10.29 -6.73
N ARG A 1105 11.55 10.00 -6.30
CA ARG A 1105 10.30 10.51 -6.85
C ARG A 1105 9.30 10.58 -5.70
N TYR A 1106 8.82 11.78 -5.42
CA TYR A 1106 7.64 11.93 -4.57
C TYR A 1106 6.39 11.45 -5.31
N VAL A 1107 5.58 10.63 -4.64
CA VAL A 1107 4.36 9.99 -5.17
C VAL A 1107 3.17 10.30 -4.26
N GLY A 1108 2.93 11.59 -4.03
CA GLY A 1108 1.67 12.10 -3.47
C GLY A 1108 1.28 11.45 -2.13
N THR A 1109 0.02 11.06 -2.03
CA THR A 1109 -0.59 10.36 -0.87
C THR A 1109 -0.02 8.97 -0.60
N ILE A 1110 0.88 8.47 -1.44
CA ILE A 1110 1.57 7.20 -1.28
C ILE A 1110 2.94 7.49 -0.62
N GLY A 1111 3.54 8.67 -0.80
CA GLY A 1111 4.76 9.08 -0.10
C GLY A 1111 6.01 9.08 -0.99
N CYS A 1112 7.19 8.88 -0.39
CA CYS A 1112 8.46 9.03 -1.10
C CYS A 1112 8.97 7.70 -1.68
N MET A 1113 9.16 7.61 -2.99
CA MET A 1113 9.91 6.52 -3.62
C MET A 1113 11.37 6.94 -3.76
N THR A 1114 12.29 6.08 -3.32
CA THR A 1114 13.74 6.28 -3.41
C THR A 1114 14.41 5.06 -4.04
N TRP A 1115 15.49 5.29 -4.77
CA TRP A 1115 16.30 4.25 -5.39
C TRP A 1115 17.75 4.35 -4.91
N SER A 1116 18.35 3.22 -4.57
CA SER A 1116 19.72 3.11 -4.09
C SER A 1116 20.51 2.09 -4.91
N GLY A 1117 21.70 2.46 -5.36
CA GLY A 1117 22.50 1.66 -6.28
C GLY A 1117 22.25 1.98 -7.76
N ASP A 1118 22.61 1.04 -8.65
CA ASP A 1118 22.54 1.20 -10.11
C ASP A 1118 21.08 1.22 -10.61
N LEU A 1119 20.73 2.21 -11.44
CA LEU A 1119 19.38 2.43 -11.95
C LEU A 1119 19.18 1.69 -13.28
N LEU A 1120 18.37 0.63 -13.30
CA LEU A 1120 18.16 -0.25 -14.45
C LEU A 1120 16.82 0.00 -15.18
N ASP A 1121 16.74 -0.43 -16.43
CA ASP A 1121 15.51 -0.39 -17.27
C ASP A 1121 14.88 1.00 -17.53
N LEU A 1122 15.70 2.05 -17.45
CA LEU A 1122 15.28 3.42 -17.76
C LEU A 1122 15.00 3.58 -19.26
N TYR A 1123 13.74 3.87 -19.61
CA TYR A 1123 13.29 4.20 -20.96
C TYR A 1123 12.56 5.54 -20.95
N GLN A 1124 12.97 6.49 -21.79
CA GLN A 1124 12.27 7.77 -21.91
C GLN A 1124 11.23 7.69 -23.04
N PHE A 1125 9.96 7.90 -22.67
CA PHE A 1125 8.85 7.95 -23.61
C PHE A 1125 8.84 9.29 -24.36
N ASN A 1126 8.45 9.25 -25.64
CA ASN A 1126 8.30 10.47 -26.44
C ASN A 1126 7.05 11.29 -26.04
N ASN A 1127 6.03 10.62 -25.47
CA ASN A 1127 4.84 11.20 -24.84
C ASN A 1127 4.44 10.31 -23.66
N GLY A 1128 4.11 10.89 -22.49
CA GLY A 1128 3.80 10.14 -21.26
C GLY A 1128 5.05 9.80 -20.42
N GLY A 1129 4.88 8.91 -19.42
CA GLY A 1129 5.92 8.58 -18.44
C GLY A 1129 5.92 9.47 -17.19
N TYR A 1130 6.87 9.24 -16.29
CA TYR A 1130 6.95 9.86 -14.96
C TYR A 1130 8.13 10.83 -14.83
N ASP A 1131 8.04 11.77 -13.89
CA ASP A 1131 9.17 12.62 -13.51
C ASP A 1131 10.07 11.89 -12.50
N PHE A 1132 11.37 11.89 -12.75
CA PHE A 1132 12.35 11.14 -11.98
C PHE A 1132 13.55 12.03 -11.66
N TYR A 1133 14.03 12.05 -10.41
CA TYR A 1133 15.05 13.01 -9.93
C TYR A 1133 16.34 12.27 -9.56
N VAL A 1134 17.48 12.62 -10.16
CA VAL A 1134 18.79 11.90 -10.09
C VAL A 1134 19.96 12.85 -9.84
#